data_AF-A0A7W3IUV7-F1
#
_entry.id   AF-A0A7W3IUV7-F1
#
_cell.length_a   1.000
_cell.length_b   1.000
_cell.length_c   1.000
_cell.angle_alpha   90.00
_cell.angle_beta   90.00
_cell.angle_gamma   90.00
#
_symmetry.space_group_name_H-M   'P 1'
#
loop_
_entity.id
_entity.type
_entity.pdbx_description
1 polymer ?
#
loop_
_entity_poly.entity_id
_entity_poly.type
_entity_poly.pdbx_seq_one_letter_code
_entity_poly.pdbx_strand_id
1 'polypeptide(L)'
;MQERRGVPPVRRVLLLVTGLALALLPLLGVLPGTATRAAADEAPVVETDLFVPGTPEPDGRPVRLDVALLTTDPSVPRPAIVLAHGFGGTKADSIPLGRTLARAGYTVIAYTARGFGASGGLIHLDSPDYEGRDVVRIIDFAAGRPEVEKRGGNPVVGVAGASYGGGAALLAAELDPRVDAVVPAYTWNDLAQALFPQNALSADAGTAPSTAADVPPDDSPGVFKQRWTSLLFLSGLGAGSRTGSSGGSTAGDGGGSAATSSCGRFAPALCADYQKAAASGRPDAALLALLRASGPTGRLSGVRAPTLLIQGEDDTLFGLDQADATFRELPASTLKRMVWTTGGHDAGIDLDGVLDEVTGWFDRYLKDQPGTGGEPDQGFRYTIAQDSLVGRDGDGGRPPEKVSLDRYPGLSGDPVPTRTLALTGGSQPVLAPPGGSPAALTNLPGTGQALAAVASLGGYQLGVLPGQSATFTSAALTSPLRMVGAGRARLQVTSSSSDLTLFVSAWDLGPDRNGRPATAVLPGLAVAPLRLTGLTPGRPTTVEVALPAVVHQVPIGHRVQLVVSTTDQAYAGSRTGATATVGLTGGGVLLPQVGGVAAPTPLDVPIALVVVVAALVLAAAVGLVLLWLRRRAVHPVAELADVPLVVDGLVKTYNPRRGPSRLWGRVSGGSTDAVRAVDGVSLRAEAGQVVGLLGPNGAGKTTVLRMLVGLIRPDGGAIWVNGRPVHAGADVLGEVGAFIEGPGFLPHLTGRQNLAGYWAATGRPEAEAHLEEALEIAGLVAALDRRVRGYSQGMRQRLGIAQAMLGLPDLLLLDEPTNGLDPPQIRAMRQVLRDYAATGRTVVVSSHLLAEVQQTCSDVVVMNRGRVVLTGSMDDLTAGDHVALIGVGPGERDRALALLAARGWTAEPEADDRIRVVAAEDRSVLVAALVEAGIGVDFVDGRQPLEDVFMGLMSPGAAR
;
A
#
# COMPACT_ATOMS: atom_id res chain seq x y z
N MET A 1 15.24 -63.61 -27.84
CA MET A 1 16.33 -62.70 -27.42
C MET A 1 16.02 -61.32 -27.99
N GLN A 2 16.26 -60.26 -27.19
CA GLN A 2 16.01 -58.82 -27.37
C GLN A 2 14.70 -58.23 -26.80
N GLU A 3 14.89 -57.60 -25.62
CA GLU A 3 14.06 -56.62 -24.94
C GLU A 3 13.74 -55.40 -25.84
N ARG A 4 12.49 -54.91 -25.79
CA ARG A 4 12.18 -53.48 -25.97
C ARG A 4 11.52 -52.96 -24.69
N ARG A 5 12.29 -52.21 -23.90
CA ARG A 5 11.83 -51.51 -22.69
C ARG A 5 10.94 -50.33 -23.07
N GLY A 6 9.70 -50.34 -22.57
CA GLY A 6 8.80 -49.19 -22.60
C GLY A 6 9.26 -48.11 -21.61
N VAL A 7 9.24 -46.85 -22.06
CA VAL A 7 9.58 -45.67 -21.25
C VAL A 7 8.43 -45.37 -20.28
N PRO A 8 8.69 -45.07 -18.98
CA PRO A 8 7.65 -44.89 -17.98
C PRO A 8 6.83 -43.59 -18.16
N PRO A 9 5.56 -43.55 -17.70
CA PRO A 9 4.59 -42.48 -17.95
C PRO A 9 4.99 -41.10 -17.38
N VAL A 10 5.95 -41.06 -16.46
CA VAL A 10 6.44 -39.82 -15.82
C VAL A 10 7.15 -38.88 -16.82
N ARG A 11 7.83 -39.44 -17.82
CA ARG A 11 8.56 -38.64 -18.82
C ARG A 11 7.60 -37.92 -19.79
N ARG A 12 6.44 -38.51 -20.09
CA ARG A 12 5.42 -37.90 -20.95
C ARG A 12 4.71 -36.72 -20.26
N VAL A 13 4.45 -36.81 -18.96
CA VAL A 13 3.87 -35.71 -18.19
C VAL A 13 4.89 -34.57 -18.01
N LEU A 14 6.16 -34.89 -17.75
CA LEU A 14 7.20 -33.87 -17.65
C LEU A 14 7.43 -33.14 -18.99
N LEU A 15 7.39 -33.86 -20.12
CA LEU A 15 7.46 -33.29 -21.48
C LEU A 15 6.22 -32.47 -21.85
N LEU A 16 5.02 -32.86 -21.38
CA LEU A 16 3.80 -32.07 -21.56
C LEU A 16 3.82 -30.80 -20.71
N VAL A 17 4.34 -30.85 -19.47
CA VAL A 17 4.44 -29.68 -18.59
C VAL A 17 5.57 -28.74 -19.02
N THR A 18 6.72 -29.26 -19.47
CA THR A 18 7.75 -28.43 -20.12
C THR A 18 7.29 -27.90 -21.47
N GLY A 19 6.53 -28.68 -22.24
CA GLY A 19 5.91 -28.23 -23.49
C GLY A 19 4.88 -27.13 -23.27
N LEU A 20 4.06 -27.18 -22.22
CA LEU A 20 3.11 -26.12 -21.87
C LEU A 20 3.83 -24.87 -21.35
N ALA A 21 4.91 -25.03 -20.56
CA ALA A 21 5.73 -23.92 -20.10
C ALA A 21 6.53 -23.25 -21.23
N LEU A 22 6.99 -24.02 -22.24
CA LEU A 22 7.62 -23.50 -23.46
C LEU A 22 6.64 -22.93 -24.48
N ALA A 23 5.39 -23.42 -24.52
CA ALA A 23 4.31 -22.81 -25.32
C ALA A 23 3.79 -21.50 -24.71
N LEU A 24 3.97 -21.30 -23.40
CA LEU A 24 3.68 -20.04 -22.69
C LEU A 24 4.87 -19.07 -22.64
N LEU A 25 6.08 -19.49 -22.98
CA LEU A 25 7.24 -18.61 -23.11
C LEU A 25 7.08 -17.52 -24.20
N PRO A 26 6.43 -17.74 -25.36
CA PRO A 26 6.04 -16.64 -26.23
C PRO A 26 4.88 -15.77 -25.70
N LEU A 27 4.10 -16.22 -24.71
CA LEU A 27 3.14 -15.35 -23.99
C LEU A 27 3.80 -14.52 -22.88
N LEU A 28 4.88 -15.02 -22.26
CA LEU A 28 5.73 -14.27 -21.32
C LEU A 28 6.74 -13.35 -22.03
N GLY A 29 6.99 -13.59 -23.33
CA GLY A 29 7.67 -12.67 -24.24
C GLY A 29 6.81 -11.48 -24.68
N VAL A 30 5.54 -11.43 -24.25
CA VAL A 30 4.65 -10.26 -24.32
C VAL A 30 4.31 -9.80 -22.89
N LEU A 31 5.32 -9.71 -22.04
CA LEU A 31 5.29 -8.67 -21.01
C LEU A 31 5.66 -7.38 -21.75
N PRO A 32 4.80 -6.35 -21.84
CA PRO A 32 5.33 -5.02 -22.02
C PRO A 32 6.25 -4.83 -20.84
N GLY A 33 7.56 -4.72 -21.11
CA GLY A 33 8.51 -4.36 -20.08
C GLY A 33 7.95 -3.14 -19.35
N THR A 34 8.41 -2.92 -18.12
CA THR A 34 8.47 -1.59 -17.56
C THR A 34 9.34 -0.74 -18.49
N ALA A 35 8.77 -0.36 -19.63
CA ALA A 35 9.08 0.85 -20.30
C ALA A 35 8.81 1.92 -19.23
N THR A 36 9.88 2.43 -18.64
CA THR A 36 10.10 3.87 -18.77
C THR A 36 9.51 4.24 -20.11
N ARG A 37 8.30 4.83 -20.17
CA ARG A 37 7.51 5.10 -21.37
C ARG A 37 8.50 5.34 -22.51
N ALA A 38 8.84 4.27 -23.23
CA ALA A 38 9.79 4.37 -24.32
C ALA A 38 8.96 5.18 -25.27
N ALA A 39 9.41 6.39 -25.59
CA ALA A 39 8.77 7.28 -26.54
C ALA A 39 8.41 6.42 -27.76
N ALA A 40 7.18 5.92 -27.77
CA ALA A 40 6.65 5.13 -28.85
C ALA A 40 6.35 6.21 -29.86
N ASP A 41 7.30 6.42 -30.80
CA ASP A 41 7.31 7.45 -31.85
C ASP A 41 6.01 8.26 -31.86
N GLU A 42 5.88 9.21 -30.92
CA GLU A 42 4.72 10.08 -30.90
C GLU A 42 4.88 10.91 -32.16
N ALA A 43 3.88 10.87 -33.06
CA ALA A 43 3.93 11.60 -34.32
C ALA A 43 4.49 13.01 -34.06
N PRO A 44 5.61 13.39 -34.70
CA PRO A 44 6.29 14.64 -34.39
C PRO A 44 5.31 15.79 -34.64
N VAL A 45 5.13 16.64 -33.63
CA VAL A 45 4.29 17.83 -33.74
C VAL A 45 5.16 18.96 -34.25
N VAL A 46 4.79 19.51 -35.41
CA VAL A 46 5.40 20.72 -35.97
C VAL A 46 4.81 21.91 -35.24
N GLU A 47 5.68 22.69 -34.58
CA GLU A 47 5.35 23.93 -33.89
C GLU A 47 5.91 25.11 -34.69
N THR A 48 5.04 26.03 -35.09
CA THR A 48 5.41 27.24 -35.84
C THR A 48 5.07 28.47 -35.02
N ASP A 49 6.09 29.21 -34.59
CA ASP A 49 5.94 30.50 -33.90
C ASP A 49 5.73 31.64 -34.89
N LEU A 50 4.77 32.51 -34.61
CA LEU A 50 4.48 33.69 -35.42
C LEU A 50 3.79 34.80 -34.62
N PHE A 51 3.59 35.95 -35.26
CA PHE A 51 2.80 37.04 -34.70
C PHE A 51 1.54 37.30 -35.53
N VAL A 52 0.40 37.47 -34.85
CA VAL A 52 -0.89 37.84 -35.45
C VAL A 52 -1.22 39.29 -35.09
N PRO A 53 -1.70 40.15 -36.03
CA PRO A 53 -2.16 41.49 -35.70
C PRO A 53 -3.35 41.47 -34.73
N GLY A 54 -3.19 42.05 -33.54
CA GLY A 54 -4.25 42.25 -32.55
C GLY A 54 -4.94 43.62 -32.70
N THR A 55 -6.05 43.80 -32.01
CA THR A 55 -6.86 45.04 -32.00
C THR A 55 -6.03 46.22 -31.50
N PRO A 56 -5.95 47.34 -32.25
CA PRO A 56 -5.18 48.51 -31.80
C PRO A 56 -5.65 49.02 -30.43
N GLU A 57 -4.75 49.63 -29.68
CA GLU A 57 -5.10 50.35 -28.44
C GLU A 57 -5.97 51.59 -28.75
N PRO A 58 -6.68 52.16 -27.76
CA PRO A 58 -7.55 53.32 -28.00
C PRO A 58 -6.84 54.55 -28.59
N ASP A 59 -5.51 54.65 -28.43
CA ASP A 59 -4.67 55.69 -29.04
C ASP A 59 -4.18 55.35 -30.46
N GLY A 60 -4.66 54.24 -31.04
CA GLY A 60 -4.33 53.77 -32.38
C GLY A 60 -3.03 52.97 -32.48
N ARG A 61 -2.31 52.74 -31.36
CA ARG A 61 -1.08 51.92 -31.40
C ARG A 61 -1.38 50.48 -31.83
N PRO A 62 -0.65 49.92 -32.79
CA PRO A 62 -0.86 48.54 -33.23
C PRO A 62 -0.45 47.55 -32.14
N VAL A 63 -1.21 46.46 -32.04
CA VAL A 63 -0.93 45.33 -31.13
C VAL A 63 -0.52 44.12 -31.97
N ARG A 64 0.47 43.37 -31.50
CA ARG A 64 0.85 42.06 -32.07
C ARG A 64 0.71 41.00 -31.00
N LEU A 65 0.06 39.89 -31.36
CA LEU A 65 -0.17 38.75 -30.49
C LEU A 65 0.82 37.65 -30.85
N ASP A 66 1.53 37.14 -29.86
CA ASP A 66 2.45 36.02 -29.99
C ASP A 66 1.66 34.71 -30.06
N VAL A 67 1.83 33.95 -31.14
CA VAL A 67 1.04 32.76 -31.48
C VAL A 67 1.95 31.59 -31.82
N ALA A 68 1.53 30.37 -31.48
CA ALA A 68 2.12 29.12 -31.92
C ALA A 68 1.06 28.27 -32.62
N LEU A 69 1.36 27.83 -33.84
CA LEU A 69 0.55 26.88 -34.61
C LEU A 69 1.15 25.48 -34.45
N LEU A 70 0.36 24.51 -34.00
CA LEU A 70 0.78 23.13 -33.77
C LEU A 70 -0.04 22.17 -34.63
N THR A 71 0.63 21.30 -35.40
CA THR A 71 -0.02 20.25 -36.18
C THR A 71 0.93 19.07 -36.36
N THR A 72 0.41 17.86 -36.57
CA THR A 72 1.21 16.68 -36.90
C THR A 72 1.62 16.64 -38.37
N ASP A 73 0.89 17.34 -39.25
CA ASP A 73 1.19 17.43 -40.67
C ASP A 73 0.63 18.74 -41.25
N PRO A 74 1.48 19.75 -41.55
CA PRO A 74 1.05 21.01 -42.14
C PRO A 74 0.40 20.90 -43.53
N SER A 75 0.56 19.77 -44.22
CA SER A 75 -0.02 19.55 -45.55
C SER A 75 -1.47 19.03 -45.51
N VAL A 76 -1.94 18.57 -44.33
CA VAL A 76 -3.26 18.00 -44.14
C VAL A 76 -4.11 18.98 -43.33
N PRO A 77 -5.13 19.63 -43.93
CA PRO A 77 -6.06 20.48 -43.19
C PRO A 77 -6.81 19.68 -42.12
N ARG A 78 -6.90 20.24 -40.92
CA ARG A 78 -7.58 19.63 -39.76
C ARG A 78 -8.46 20.65 -39.04
N PRO A 79 -9.51 20.23 -38.31
CA PRO A 79 -10.26 21.14 -37.46
C PRO A 79 -9.33 21.85 -36.48
N ALA A 80 -9.59 23.13 -36.24
CA ALA A 80 -8.73 23.97 -35.41
C ALA A 80 -9.22 24.05 -33.97
N ILE A 81 -8.30 24.13 -33.01
CA ILE A 81 -8.60 24.50 -31.62
C ILE A 81 -7.75 25.70 -31.24
N VAL A 82 -8.40 26.81 -30.88
CA VAL A 82 -7.73 27.98 -30.30
C VAL A 82 -7.63 27.79 -28.79
N LEU A 83 -6.40 27.82 -28.26
CA LEU A 83 -6.13 27.71 -26.82
C LEU A 83 -5.76 29.07 -26.24
N ALA A 84 -6.57 29.53 -25.29
CA ALA A 84 -6.35 30.73 -24.52
C ALA A 84 -5.78 30.39 -23.13
N HIS A 85 -4.73 31.10 -22.71
CA HIS A 85 -4.07 30.86 -21.42
C HIS A 85 -4.81 31.51 -20.24
N GLY A 86 -4.57 30.99 -19.03
CA GLY A 86 -5.06 31.60 -17.78
C GLY A 86 -4.32 32.90 -17.41
N PHE A 87 -4.85 33.66 -16.45
CA PHE A 87 -4.31 34.98 -16.11
C PHE A 87 -2.84 34.91 -15.67
N GLY A 88 -1.99 35.78 -16.22
CA GLY A 88 -0.56 35.81 -15.90
C GLY A 88 0.27 34.70 -16.56
N GLY A 89 -0.36 33.86 -17.39
CA GLY A 89 0.29 32.87 -18.24
C GLY A 89 0.67 33.40 -19.62
N THR A 90 1.08 32.49 -20.50
CA THR A 90 1.41 32.72 -21.92
C THR A 90 1.02 31.51 -22.76
N LYS A 91 1.20 31.57 -24.09
CA LYS A 91 1.03 30.41 -24.96
C LYS A 91 1.84 29.19 -24.51
N ALA A 92 2.99 29.39 -23.87
CA ALA A 92 3.86 28.32 -23.37
C ALA A 92 3.13 27.36 -22.40
N ASP A 93 2.20 27.89 -21.60
CA ASP A 93 1.41 27.09 -20.65
C ASP A 93 0.39 26.19 -21.38
N SER A 94 0.01 26.57 -22.59
CA SER A 94 -0.94 25.83 -23.44
C SER A 94 -0.25 24.84 -24.40
N ILE A 95 1.07 24.96 -24.63
CA ILE A 95 1.81 24.10 -25.56
C ILE A 95 1.70 22.61 -25.22
N PRO A 96 1.83 22.15 -23.95
CA PRO A 96 1.68 20.73 -23.62
C PRO A 96 0.32 20.16 -24.03
N LEU A 97 -0.77 20.86 -23.70
CA LEU A 97 -2.12 20.49 -24.12
C LEU A 97 -2.25 20.56 -25.65
N GLY A 98 -1.69 21.59 -26.28
CA GLY A 98 -1.72 21.76 -27.72
C GLY A 98 -1.01 20.64 -28.47
N ARG A 99 0.09 20.10 -27.96
CA ARG A 99 0.75 18.92 -28.55
C ARG A 99 -0.11 17.67 -28.44
N THR A 100 -0.79 17.48 -27.31
CA THR A 100 -1.72 16.37 -27.12
C THR A 100 -2.90 16.45 -28.09
N LEU A 101 -3.52 17.62 -28.22
CA LEU A 101 -4.61 17.85 -29.17
C LEU A 101 -4.14 17.75 -30.63
N ALA A 102 -2.94 18.24 -30.96
CA ALA A 102 -2.38 18.07 -32.32
C ALA A 102 -2.22 16.59 -32.70
N ARG A 103 -1.79 15.75 -31.74
CA ARG A 103 -1.70 14.29 -31.91
C ARG A 103 -3.07 13.62 -31.97
N ALA A 104 -4.07 14.18 -31.30
CA ALA A 104 -5.47 13.79 -31.47
C ALA A 104 -6.03 14.20 -32.85
N GLY A 105 -5.23 14.84 -33.71
CA GLY A 105 -5.59 15.12 -35.10
C GLY A 105 -6.19 16.51 -35.33
N TYR A 106 -5.93 17.46 -34.45
CA TYR A 106 -6.29 18.88 -34.59
C TYR A 106 -5.14 19.74 -35.12
N THR A 107 -5.46 20.91 -35.65
CA THR A 107 -4.52 22.02 -35.79
C THR A 107 -4.73 22.97 -34.62
N VAL A 108 -3.75 23.13 -33.73
CA VAL A 108 -3.92 23.92 -32.51
C VAL A 108 -3.27 25.30 -32.68
N ILE A 109 -3.98 26.34 -32.27
CA ILE A 109 -3.51 27.72 -32.24
C ILE A 109 -3.44 28.16 -30.78
N ALA A 110 -2.26 28.07 -30.17
CA ALA A 110 -2.01 28.61 -28.84
C ALA A 110 -1.52 30.05 -28.95
N TYR A 111 -2.13 30.98 -28.22
CA TYR A 111 -1.72 32.39 -28.27
C TYR A 111 -1.47 32.97 -26.88
N THR A 112 -0.62 33.98 -26.82
CA THR A 112 -0.43 34.84 -25.64
C THR A 112 -1.33 36.07 -25.81
N ALA A 113 -2.24 36.31 -24.88
CA ALA A 113 -3.13 37.46 -24.90
C ALA A 113 -2.33 38.78 -24.81
N ARG A 114 -2.94 39.89 -25.25
CA ARG A 114 -2.34 41.24 -25.14
C ARG A 114 -1.89 41.52 -23.70
N GLY A 115 -0.80 42.27 -23.56
CA GLY A 115 -0.27 42.63 -22.24
C GLY A 115 0.54 41.52 -21.53
N PHE A 116 0.58 40.30 -22.06
CA PHE A 116 1.36 39.19 -21.50
C PHE A 116 2.53 38.77 -22.40
N GLY A 117 3.61 38.25 -21.79
CA GLY A 117 4.73 37.66 -22.52
C GLY A 117 5.27 38.56 -23.63
N ALA A 118 5.44 37.97 -24.82
CA ALA A 118 5.91 38.68 -26.02
C ALA A 118 4.80 39.46 -26.76
N SER A 119 3.53 39.34 -26.35
CA SER A 119 2.43 40.09 -26.94
C SER A 119 2.48 41.57 -26.57
N GLY A 120 2.11 42.42 -27.52
CA GLY A 120 1.96 43.87 -27.35
C GLY A 120 0.69 44.25 -26.58
N GLY A 121 0.37 45.54 -26.51
CA GLY A 121 -0.87 46.05 -25.91
C GLY A 121 -0.93 46.02 -24.38
N LEU A 122 -2.09 46.40 -23.85
CA LEU A 122 -2.42 46.51 -22.43
C LEU A 122 -3.50 45.48 -22.03
N ILE A 123 -3.53 45.09 -20.76
CA ILE A 123 -4.53 44.17 -20.21
C ILE A 123 -5.82 44.96 -19.92
N HIS A 124 -6.90 44.61 -20.61
CA HIS A 124 -8.25 45.20 -20.44
C HIS A 124 -9.23 44.22 -19.77
N LEU A 125 -8.72 43.09 -19.26
CA LEU A 125 -9.43 42.14 -18.39
C LEU A 125 -10.64 41.50 -19.09
N ASP A 126 -10.37 40.71 -20.14
CA ASP A 126 -11.37 40.14 -21.06
C ASP A 126 -12.40 41.18 -21.52
N SER A 127 -11.93 42.33 -21.98
CA SER A 127 -12.83 43.28 -22.61
C SER A 127 -13.29 42.71 -23.95
N PRO A 128 -14.60 42.72 -24.26
CA PRO A 128 -15.10 42.29 -25.56
C PRO A 128 -14.54 43.14 -26.70
N ASP A 129 -14.22 44.42 -26.44
CA ASP A 129 -13.69 45.34 -27.44
C ASP A 129 -12.18 45.14 -27.73
N TYR A 130 -11.47 44.45 -26.82
CA TYR A 130 -10.02 44.23 -26.91
C TYR A 130 -9.68 42.74 -26.97
N GLU A 131 -9.52 42.05 -25.83
CA GLU A 131 -9.19 40.62 -25.81
C GLU A 131 -10.21 39.76 -26.56
N GLY A 132 -11.51 40.07 -26.47
CA GLY A 132 -12.54 39.36 -27.25
C GLY A 132 -12.31 39.50 -28.76
N ARG A 133 -12.10 40.74 -29.25
CA ARG A 133 -11.77 41.01 -30.66
C ARG A 133 -10.42 40.45 -31.10
N ASP A 134 -9.47 40.29 -30.18
CA ASP A 134 -8.21 39.61 -30.49
C ASP A 134 -8.44 38.14 -30.83
N VAL A 135 -9.33 37.45 -30.12
CA VAL A 135 -9.68 36.06 -30.48
C VAL A 135 -10.36 36.00 -31.85
N VAL A 136 -11.22 36.96 -32.18
CA VAL A 136 -11.82 37.07 -33.53
C VAL A 136 -10.74 37.20 -34.61
N ARG A 137 -9.67 37.96 -34.37
CA ARG A 137 -8.55 38.08 -35.32
C ARG A 137 -7.70 36.82 -35.42
N ILE A 138 -7.62 36.05 -34.34
CA ILE A 138 -7.01 34.72 -34.37
C ILE A 138 -7.87 33.74 -35.20
N ILE A 139 -9.20 33.86 -35.13
CA ILE A 139 -10.12 33.10 -35.99
C ILE A 139 -9.99 33.54 -37.46
N ASP A 140 -9.87 34.84 -37.74
CA ASP A 140 -9.56 35.34 -39.09
C ASP A 140 -8.22 34.79 -39.62
N PHE A 141 -7.21 34.76 -38.76
CA PHE A 141 -5.94 34.13 -39.07
C PHE A 141 -6.13 32.64 -39.40
N ALA A 142 -6.87 31.90 -38.56
CA ALA A 142 -7.18 30.48 -38.78
C ALA A 142 -7.89 30.24 -40.12
N ALA A 143 -8.86 31.10 -40.48
CA ALA A 143 -9.56 31.03 -41.77
C ALA A 143 -8.62 31.19 -42.98
N GLY A 144 -7.51 31.92 -42.82
CA GLY A 144 -6.48 32.10 -43.84
C GLY A 144 -5.48 30.95 -43.95
N ARG A 145 -5.44 30.02 -43.00
CA ARG A 145 -4.44 28.94 -42.95
C ARG A 145 -4.76 27.76 -43.85
N PRO A 146 -3.78 27.18 -44.57
CA PRO A 146 -3.95 25.89 -45.25
C PRO A 146 -4.02 24.71 -44.28
N GLU A 147 -3.43 24.81 -43.08
CA GLU A 147 -3.43 23.75 -42.06
C GLU A 147 -4.80 23.57 -41.39
N VAL A 148 -5.73 24.51 -41.60
CA VAL A 148 -7.05 24.55 -40.96
C VAL A 148 -8.12 24.09 -41.95
N GLU A 149 -8.91 23.10 -41.54
CA GLU A 149 -10.07 22.60 -42.28
C GLU A 149 -11.12 23.70 -42.47
N LYS A 150 -11.80 23.68 -43.62
CA LYS A 150 -12.84 24.66 -43.96
C LYS A 150 -14.12 23.97 -44.40
N ARG A 151 -15.25 24.40 -43.85
CA ARG A 151 -16.60 23.94 -44.19
C ARG A 151 -17.40 25.11 -44.76
N GLY A 152 -17.79 25.01 -46.03
CA GLY A 152 -18.49 26.11 -46.70
C GLY A 152 -17.69 27.42 -46.77
N GLY A 153 -16.36 27.35 -46.72
CA GLY A 153 -15.45 28.51 -46.74
C GLY A 153 -15.12 29.10 -45.35
N ASN A 154 -15.81 28.69 -44.30
CA ASN A 154 -15.49 29.05 -42.92
C ASN A 154 -14.50 28.05 -42.31
N PRO A 155 -13.60 28.49 -41.40
CA PRO A 155 -12.77 27.54 -40.64
C PRO A 155 -13.66 26.67 -39.75
N VAL A 156 -13.32 25.40 -39.61
CA VAL A 156 -13.88 24.56 -38.55
C VAL A 156 -13.05 24.81 -37.29
N VAL A 157 -13.61 25.50 -36.29
CA VAL A 157 -12.83 26.00 -35.14
C VAL A 157 -13.56 25.87 -33.81
N GLY A 158 -12.89 25.27 -32.83
CA GLY A 158 -13.27 25.33 -31.42
C GLY A 158 -12.37 26.28 -30.63
N VAL A 159 -12.89 26.79 -29.51
CA VAL A 159 -12.11 27.64 -28.58
C VAL A 159 -12.18 27.06 -27.18
N ALA A 160 -11.02 26.93 -26.53
CA ALA A 160 -10.93 26.45 -25.16
C ALA A 160 -9.94 27.26 -24.33
N GLY A 161 -10.19 27.33 -23.04
CA GLY A 161 -9.29 27.98 -22.09
C GLY A 161 -9.78 27.84 -20.67
N ALA A 162 -8.86 28.00 -19.73
CA ALA A 162 -9.15 27.99 -18.30
C ALA A 162 -8.97 29.38 -17.70
N SER A 163 -9.71 29.71 -16.64
CA SER A 163 -9.59 31.00 -15.95
C SER A 163 -9.81 32.15 -16.94
N TYR A 164 -8.83 33.04 -17.11
CA TYR A 164 -8.82 34.09 -18.13
C TYR A 164 -9.10 33.58 -19.55
N GLY A 165 -8.50 32.44 -19.92
CA GLY A 165 -8.74 31.86 -21.22
C GLY A 165 -10.17 31.35 -21.41
N GLY A 166 -10.85 30.98 -20.32
CA GLY A 166 -12.25 30.56 -20.37
C GLY A 166 -13.19 31.73 -20.68
N GLY A 167 -12.93 32.91 -20.12
CA GLY A 167 -13.67 34.13 -20.41
C GLY A 167 -13.47 34.55 -21.86
N ALA A 168 -12.22 34.54 -22.34
CA ALA A 168 -11.90 34.74 -23.74
C ALA A 168 -12.60 33.74 -24.69
N ALA A 169 -12.72 32.47 -24.29
CA ALA A 169 -13.42 31.44 -25.07
C ALA A 169 -14.93 31.72 -25.19
N LEU A 170 -15.58 32.15 -24.10
CA LEU A 170 -16.98 32.57 -24.10
C LEU A 170 -17.21 33.82 -24.97
N LEU A 171 -16.33 34.82 -24.86
CA LEU A 171 -16.40 36.02 -25.69
C LEU A 171 -16.18 35.73 -27.16
N ALA A 172 -15.29 34.79 -27.51
CA ALA A 172 -15.12 34.37 -28.91
C ALA A 172 -16.43 33.79 -29.49
N ALA A 173 -17.13 32.96 -28.70
CA ALA A 173 -18.41 32.38 -29.07
C ALA A 173 -19.52 33.42 -29.28
N GLU A 174 -19.47 34.50 -28.50
CA GLU A 174 -20.43 35.60 -28.55
C GLU A 174 -20.15 36.54 -29.73
N LEU A 175 -18.88 36.88 -29.95
CA LEU A 175 -18.48 37.86 -30.95
C LEU A 175 -18.37 37.30 -32.36
N ASP A 176 -18.20 35.98 -32.53
CA ASP A 176 -17.97 35.34 -33.82
C ASP A 176 -18.82 34.07 -34.04
N PRO A 177 -19.79 34.11 -34.96
CA PRO A 177 -20.65 32.96 -35.23
C PRO A 177 -19.92 31.80 -35.95
N ARG A 178 -18.65 31.97 -36.35
CA ARG A 178 -17.83 30.90 -36.95
C ARG A 178 -17.27 29.92 -35.91
N VAL A 179 -17.45 30.17 -34.61
CA VAL A 179 -17.02 29.23 -33.56
C VAL A 179 -17.98 28.03 -33.51
N ASP A 180 -17.46 26.84 -33.76
CA ASP A 180 -18.23 25.60 -33.87
C ASP A 180 -18.41 24.86 -32.53
N ALA A 181 -17.52 25.07 -31.55
CA ALA A 181 -17.63 24.49 -30.21
C ALA A 181 -16.77 25.24 -29.19
N VAL A 182 -17.18 25.27 -27.93
CA VAL A 182 -16.48 26.03 -26.87
C VAL A 182 -16.34 25.22 -25.58
N VAL A 183 -15.16 25.33 -24.95
CA VAL A 183 -14.89 24.72 -23.64
C VAL A 183 -14.29 25.76 -22.68
N PRO A 184 -15.13 26.51 -21.95
CA PRO A 184 -14.70 27.39 -20.87
C PRO A 184 -14.50 26.57 -19.58
N ALA A 185 -13.32 26.68 -18.98
CA ALA A 185 -13.02 26.01 -17.72
C ALA A 185 -12.66 27.02 -16.61
N TYR A 186 -13.08 26.75 -15.37
CA TYR A 186 -12.68 27.49 -14.17
C TYR A 186 -12.77 29.01 -14.32
N THR A 187 -13.83 29.53 -14.92
CA THR A 187 -13.90 30.94 -15.37
C THR A 187 -15.07 31.68 -14.75
N TRP A 188 -15.09 33.00 -14.94
CA TRP A 188 -16.16 33.85 -14.43
C TRP A 188 -17.27 34.06 -15.46
N ASN A 189 -18.45 34.41 -14.94
CA ASN A 189 -19.48 35.10 -15.70
C ASN A 189 -19.37 36.60 -15.47
N ASP A 190 -19.48 37.03 -14.20
CA ASP A 190 -19.49 38.41 -13.75
C ASP A 190 -18.29 38.70 -12.84
N LEU A 191 -17.31 39.48 -13.33
CA LEU A 191 -16.14 39.84 -12.53
C LEU A 191 -16.47 40.73 -11.33
N ALA A 192 -17.53 41.53 -11.39
CA ALA A 192 -17.94 42.33 -10.25
C ALA A 192 -18.41 41.41 -9.12
N GLN A 193 -19.23 40.39 -9.42
CA GLN A 193 -19.62 39.39 -8.44
C GLN A 193 -18.45 38.51 -8.00
N ALA A 194 -17.51 38.16 -8.89
CA ALA A 194 -16.35 37.33 -8.52
C ALA A 194 -15.37 38.03 -7.56
N LEU A 195 -15.12 39.34 -7.77
CA LEU A 195 -14.15 40.14 -6.99
C LEU A 195 -14.77 40.92 -5.82
N PHE A 196 -16.07 41.24 -5.92
CA PHE A 196 -16.86 41.90 -4.89
C PHE A 196 -18.16 41.14 -4.59
N PRO A 197 -18.07 39.85 -4.22
CA PRO A 197 -19.23 39.00 -4.03
C PRO A 197 -20.20 39.55 -2.99
N GLN A 198 -21.48 39.48 -3.33
CA GLN A 198 -22.61 39.69 -2.43
C GLN A 198 -23.47 38.42 -2.39
N ASN A 199 -23.60 37.85 -1.19
CA ASN A 199 -24.44 36.68 -0.95
C ASN A 199 -25.72 37.00 -0.14
N ALA A 200 -25.90 38.26 0.26
CA ALA A 200 -27.20 38.75 0.73
C ALA A 200 -28.16 38.79 -0.46
N LEU A 201 -29.33 38.16 -0.30
CA LEU A 201 -30.35 38.11 -1.35
C LEU A 201 -31.31 39.28 -1.20
N SER A 202 -31.75 39.83 -2.33
CA SER A 202 -32.87 40.78 -2.37
C SER A 202 -34.16 40.11 -1.89
N ALA A 203 -35.13 40.90 -1.43
CA ALA A 203 -36.40 40.39 -0.93
C ALA A 203 -37.18 39.56 -1.99
N ASP A 204 -36.91 39.79 -3.28
CA ASP A 204 -37.60 39.17 -4.40
C ASP A 204 -36.92 37.89 -4.90
N ALA A 205 -35.72 37.54 -4.42
CA ALA A 205 -34.91 36.41 -4.88
C ALA A 205 -35.46 35.02 -4.50
N GLY A 206 -36.57 34.96 -3.76
CA GLY A 206 -37.17 33.70 -3.29
C GLY A 206 -36.38 33.04 -2.16
N THR A 207 -37.01 32.05 -1.51
CA THR A 207 -36.44 31.35 -0.32
C THR A 207 -35.78 30.01 -0.65
N ALA A 208 -35.87 29.59 -1.91
CA ALA A 208 -35.25 28.37 -2.44
C ALA A 208 -34.40 28.73 -3.68
N PRO A 209 -33.31 28.00 -3.94
CA PRO A 209 -32.49 28.23 -5.11
C PRO A 209 -33.24 27.86 -6.40
N SER A 210 -33.13 28.70 -7.41
CA SER A 210 -33.72 28.47 -8.74
C SER A 210 -32.96 27.43 -9.56
N THR A 211 -31.65 27.28 -9.30
CA THR A 211 -30.72 26.34 -9.95
C THR A 211 -29.71 25.82 -8.95
N ALA A 212 -28.94 24.77 -9.30
CA ALA A 212 -28.10 24.06 -8.34
C ALA A 212 -27.08 24.96 -7.62
N ALA A 213 -26.50 25.95 -8.29
CA ALA A 213 -25.54 26.88 -7.70
C ALA A 213 -26.01 28.35 -7.76
N ASP A 214 -27.31 28.56 -7.66
CA ASP A 214 -27.94 29.87 -7.74
C ASP A 214 -27.46 30.83 -6.63
N VAL A 215 -26.72 31.85 -7.03
CA VAL A 215 -26.40 33.05 -6.24
C VAL A 215 -26.74 34.25 -7.12
N PRO A 216 -27.98 34.79 -7.04
CA PRO A 216 -28.38 35.87 -7.93
C PRO A 216 -27.58 37.13 -7.61
N PRO A 217 -27.06 37.84 -8.63
CA PRO A 217 -26.30 39.06 -8.42
C PRO A 217 -27.22 40.13 -7.83
N ASP A 218 -26.69 40.87 -6.85
CA ASP A 218 -27.33 42.05 -6.28
C ASP A 218 -26.59 43.31 -6.80
N ASP A 219 -27.31 44.39 -7.06
CA ASP A 219 -26.71 45.65 -7.53
C ASP A 219 -25.95 46.40 -6.43
N SER A 220 -26.10 45.98 -5.17
CA SER A 220 -25.33 46.50 -4.05
C SER A 220 -23.88 45.99 -4.08
N PRO A 221 -22.90 46.87 -3.82
CA PRO A 221 -21.50 46.48 -3.79
C PRO A 221 -21.22 45.50 -2.63
N GLY A 222 -20.81 44.28 -2.97
CA GLY A 222 -20.45 43.24 -2.02
C GLY A 222 -19.11 43.46 -1.30
N VAL A 223 -18.54 42.38 -0.77
CA VAL A 223 -17.31 42.42 0.03
C VAL A 223 -16.09 42.24 -0.87
N PHE A 224 -15.10 43.13 -0.75
CA PHE A 224 -13.90 43.06 -1.58
C PHE A 224 -13.05 41.82 -1.25
N LYS A 225 -12.87 40.91 -2.23
CA LYS A 225 -12.01 39.72 -2.14
C LYS A 225 -10.54 40.11 -2.29
N GLN A 226 -10.02 40.79 -1.27
CA GLN A 226 -8.76 41.54 -1.31
C GLN A 226 -7.55 40.68 -1.67
N ARG A 227 -7.44 39.44 -1.16
CA ARG A 227 -6.24 38.60 -1.39
C ARG A 227 -6.14 38.13 -2.83
N TRP A 228 -7.22 37.55 -3.36
CA TRP A 228 -7.31 37.13 -4.75
C TRP A 228 -7.14 38.30 -5.72
N THR A 229 -7.85 39.40 -5.48
CA THR A 229 -7.73 40.57 -6.36
C THR A 229 -6.33 41.15 -6.33
N SER A 230 -5.68 41.21 -5.15
CA SER A 230 -4.28 41.65 -5.08
C SER A 230 -3.35 40.75 -5.89
N LEU A 231 -3.52 39.43 -5.85
CA LEU A 231 -2.71 38.50 -6.65
C LEU A 231 -2.95 38.63 -8.15
N LEU A 232 -4.20 38.83 -8.57
CA LEU A 232 -4.55 39.10 -9.96
C LEU A 232 -3.80 40.33 -10.48
N PHE A 233 -3.90 41.47 -9.77
CA PHE A 233 -3.27 42.71 -10.20
C PHE A 233 -1.73 42.70 -10.05
N LEU A 234 -1.18 42.00 -9.05
CA LEU A 234 0.26 41.77 -8.91
C LEU A 234 0.83 40.91 -10.05
N SER A 235 0.07 39.93 -10.54
CA SER A 235 0.52 39.07 -11.64
C SER A 235 0.70 39.83 -12.95
N GLY A 236 -0.09 40.90 -13.17
CA GLY A 236 0.09 41.81 -14.31
C GLY A 236 1.37 42.67 -14.26
N LEU A 237 2.00 42.81 -13.09
CA LEU A 237 3.35 43.41 -12.98
C LEU A 237 4.45 42.45 -13.44
N GLY A 238 4.29 41.15 -13.17
CA GLY A 238 5.25 40.10 -13.52
C GLY A 238 5.15 39.60 -14.97
N ALA A 239 4.05 39.92 -15.67
CA ALA A 239 3.77 39.50 -17.04
C ALA A 239 4.81 39.94 -18.09
N GLY A 240 5.70 40.89 -17.74
CA GLY A 240 6.82 41.33 -18.58
C GLY A 240 8.19 40.76 -18.23
N SER A 241 8.34 39.93 -17.18
CA SER A 241 9.65 39.57 -16.60
C SER A 241 10.00 38.07 -16.61
N ARG A 242 9.05 37.17 -16.92
CA ARG A 242 9.30 35.71 -16.92
C ARG A 242 9.90 35.16 -18.22
N THR A 243 10.90 35.82 -18.79
CA THR A 243 11.78 35.20 -19.80
C THR A 243 12.91 34.48 -19.08
N GLY A 244 13.03 33.17 -19.31
CA GLY A 244 14.00 32.29 -18.69
C GLY A 244 15.46 32.71 -18.93
N SER A 245 16.28 32.36 -17.93
CA SER A 245 17.74 32.33 -17.98
C SER A 245 18.21 31.41 -19.12
N SER A 246 18.63 31.98 -20.25
CA SER A 246 19.82 31.55 -21.03
C SER A 246 19.97 32.35 -22.33
N GLY A 247 20.99 33.22 -22.39
CA GLY A 247 21.78 33.51 -23.59
C GLY A 247 21.23 34.48 -24.65
N GLY A 248 22.00 35.55 -24.91
CA GLY A 248 22.08 36.17 -26.25
C GLY A 248 21.38 37.51 -26.42
N SER A 249 22.16 38.60 -26.30
CA SER A 249 21.79 39.97 -26.65
C SER A 249 21.41 40.13 -28.12
N THR A 250 20.27 40.79 -28.39
CA THR A 250 20.19 41.83 -29.43
C THR A 250 19.18 42.88 -29.01
N ALA A 251 19.69 44.08 -28.74
CA ALA A 251 18.92 45.31 -28.61
C ALA A 251 18.24 45.66 -29.94
N GLY A 252 16.97 46.06 -29.86
CA GLY A 252 16.20 46.63 -30.96
C GLY A 252 15.19 47.61 -30.38
N ASP A 253 15.53 48.89 -30.47
CA ASP A 253 14.77 50.03 -29.98
C ASP A 253 13.38 50.18 -30.62
N GLY A 254 12.43 50.65 -29.82
CA GLY A 254 11.10 51.09 -30.22
C GLY A 254 10.37 51.72 -29.04
N GLY A 255 10.90 52.86 -28.58
CA GLY A 255 10.52 53.54 -27.35
C GLY A 255 9.08 54.05 -27.28
N GLY A 256 8.52 53.89 -26.09
CA GLY A 256 7.34 54.57 -25.57
C GLY A 256 7.28 54.21 -24.10
N SER A 257 7.78 55.10 -23.25
CA SER A 257 7.80 54.99 -21.79
C SER A 257 6.49 54.39 -21.27
N ALA A 258 6.49 53.09 -20.98
CA ALA A 258 5.64 52.57 -19.94
C ALA A 258 6.20 53.19 -18.66
N ALA A 259 5.75 54.40 -18.36
CA ALA A 259 5.76 54.89 -16.99
C ALA A 259 5.32 53.69 -16.15
N THR A 260 6.19 53.27 -15.25
CA THR A 260 5.99 52.12 -14.37
C THR A 260 4.72 52.35 -13.56
N SER A 261 3.59 52.02 -14.17
CA SER A 261 2.29 52.09 -13.53
C SER A 261 2.36 51.11 -12.38
N SER A 262 1.79 51.47 -11.23
CA SER A 262 1.74 50.60 -10.06
C SER A 262 0.97 49.29 -10.31
N CYS A 263 0.36 49.12 -11.48
CA CYS A 263 -0.25 47.87 -11.95
C CYS A 263 0.44 47.27 -13.18
N GLY A 264 1.60 47.73 -13.64
CA GLY A 264 2.29 47.12 -14.79
C GLY A 264 1.58 47.37 -16.11
N ARG A 265 1.21 46.29 -16.83
CA ARG A 265 0.63 46.35 -18.19
C ARG A 265 -0.90 46.44 -18.24
N PHE A 266 -1.57 46.66 -17.11
CA PHE A 266 -3.02 46.93 -17.11
C PHE A 266 -3.35 48.28 -17.75
N ALA A 267 -4.54 48.36 -18.35
CA ALA A 267 -5.09 49.61 -18.86
C ALA A 267 -5.16 50.68 -17.75
N PRO A 268 -4.77 51.95 -18.01
CA PRO A 268 -4.69 52.99 -16.99
C PRO A 268 -5.97 53.21 -16.18
N ALA A 269 -7.13 53.19 -16.83
CA ALA A 269 -8.43 53.37 -16.16
C ALA A 269 -8.71 52.21 -15.17
N LEU A 270 -8.56 50.97 -15.63
CA LEU A 270 -8.71 49.78 -14.80
C LEU A 270 -7.76 49.78 -13.60
N CYS A 271 -6.50 50.17 -13.82
CA CYS A 271 -5.51 50.29 -12.74
C CYS A 271 -5.89 51.37 -11.72
N ALA A 272 -6.31 52.55 -12.17
CA ALA A 272 -6.69 53.65 -11.28
C ALA A 272 -7.91 53.29 -10.42
N ASP A 273 -8.93 52.67 -11.03
CA ASP A 273 -10.16 52.30 -10.33
C ASP A 273 -9.93 51.14 -9.36
N TYR A 274 -9.11 50.14 -9.74
CA TYR A 274 -8.65 49.11 -8.82
C TYR A 274 -7.90 49.69 -7.61
N GLN A 275 -6.98 50.64 -7.81
CA GLN A 275 -6.23 51.24 -6.70
C GLN A 275 -7.12 51.96 -5.70
N LYS A 276 -8.16 52.67 -6.18
CA LYS A 276 -9.18 53.26 -5.31
C LYS A 276 -9.89 52.19 -4.50
N ALA A 277 -10.27 51.07 -5.13
CA ALA A 277 -10.93 49.97 -4.44
C ALA A 277 -10.01 49.27 -3.43
N ALA A 278 -8.75 49.03 -3.78
CA ALA A 278 -7.76 48.44 -2.88
C ALA A 278 -7.49 49.33 -1.67
N ALA A 279 -7.40 50.66 -1.87
CA ALA A 279 -7.21 51.63 -0.79
C ALA A 279 -8.45 51.82 0.08
N SER A 280 -9.65 51.71 -0.49
CA SER A 280 -10.93 51.94 0.21
C SER A 280 -11.63 50.66 0.69
N GLY A 281 -11.16 49.48 0.28
CA GLY A 281 -11.84 48.19 0.51
C GLY A 281 -13.23 48.12 -0.12
N ARG A 282 -13.58 49.07 -1.00
CA ARG A 282 -14.92 49.23 -1.56
C ARG A 282 -14.81 49.57 -3.04
N PRO A 283 -15.61 48.95 -3.92
CA PRO A 283 -15.65 49.35 -5.31
C PRO A 283 -16.44 50.67 -5.43
N ASP A 284 -16.09 51.49 -6.41
CA ASP A 284 -16.97 52.57 -6.87
C ASP A 284 -17.84 52.09 -8.04
N ALA A 285 -18.84 52.88 -8.42
CA ALA A 285 -19.77 52.51 -9.48
C ALA A 285 -19.08 52.37 -10.85
N ALA A 286 -18.02 53.14 -11.10
CA ALA A 286 -17.26 53.07 -12.34
C ALA A 286 -16.51 51.74 -12.46
N LEU A 287 -15.87 51.28 -11.38
CA LEU A 287 -15.20 49.98 -11.35
C LEU A 287 -16.18 48.83 -11.54
N LEU A 288 -17.33 48.83 -10.85
CA LEU A 288 -18.34 47.78 -11.01
C LEU A 288 -18.88 47.73 -12.44
N ALA A 289 -19.15 48.89 -13.04
CA ALA A 289 -19.60 48.97 -14.43
C ALA A 289 -18.53 48.44 -15.40
N LEU A 290 -17.26 48.80 -15.18
CA LEU A 290 -16.14 48.30 -15.97
C LEU A 290 -16.00 46.78 -15.85
N LEU A 291 -16.02 46.24 -14.63
CA LEU A 291 -15.91 44.80 -14.38
C LEU A 291 -17.08 44.01 -14.97
N ARG A 292 -18.31 44.54 -14.94
CA ARG A 292 -19.48 43.91 -15.60
C ARG A 292 -19.41 44.00 -17.13
N ALA A 293 -18.85 45.09 -17.64
CA ALA A 293 -18.65 45.24 -19.09
C ALA A 293 -17.55 44.33 -19.63
N SER A 294 -16.58 43.97 -18.77
CA SER A 294 -15.53 42.98 -18.98
C SER A 294 -16.04 41.56 -18.76
N GLY A 295 -15.84 40.67 -19.73
CA GLY A 295 -16.31 39.30 -19.67
C GLY A 295 -17.73 39.08 -20.24
N PRO A 296 -18.27 37.87 -20.02
CA PRO A 296 -19.42 37.37 -20.78
C PRO A 296 -20.81 37.81 -20.28
N THR A 297 -20.96 38.29 -19.04
CA THR A 297 -22.28 38.62 -18.46
C THR A 297 -23.11 39.54 -19.35
N GLY A 298 -24.37 39.15 -19.57
CA GLY A 298 -25.38 39.91 -20.30
C GLY A 298 -25.22 39.86 -21.82
N ARG A 299 -24.37 38.99 -22.36
CA ARG A 299 -24.03 38.89 -23.79
C ARG A 299 -24.25 37.49 -24.37
N LEU A 300 -24.38 36.45 -23.56
CA LEU A 300 -24.38 35.06 -24.01
C LEU A 300 -25.67 34.61 -24.69
N SER A 301 -26.74 35.40 -24.64
CA SER A 301 -28.05 35.08 -25.25
C SER A 301 -28.02 34.85 -26.77
N GLY A 302 -26.95 35.25 -27.46
CA GLY A 302 -26.76 35.00 -28.89
C GLY A 302 -25.91 33.77 -29.23
N VAL A 303 -25.25 33.16 -28.24
CA VAL A 303 -24.27 32.08 -28.45
C VAL A 303 -24.97 30.80 -28.87
N ARG A 304 -24.62 30.27 -30.05
CA ARG A 304 -25.18 29.03 -30.59
C ARG A 304 -24.22 27.85 -30.55
N ALA A 305 -22.92 28.12 -30.37
CA ALA A 305 -21.89 27.11 -30.33
C ALA A 305 -22.14 26.13 -29.16
N PRO A 306 -22.14 24.81 -29.41
CA PRO A 306 -22.11 23.80 -28.36
C PRO A 306 -21.06 24.11 -27.28
N THR A 307 -21.51 24.27 -26.03
CA THR A 307 -20.67 24.75 -24.93
C THR A 307 -20.54 23.70 -23.81
N LEU A 308 -19.31 23.29 -23.50
CA LEU A 308 -18.98 22.47 -22.34
C LEU A 308 -18.40 23.33 -21.22
N LEU A 309 -19.14 23.53 -20.14
CA LEU A 309 -18.65 24.25 -18.96
C LEU A 309 -18.02 23.28 -17.97
N ILE A 310 -16.76 23.54 -17.59
CA ILE A 310 -16.03 22.78 -16.58
C ILE A 310 -15.71 23.70 -15.41
N GLN A 311 -16.13 23.36 -14.20
CA GLN A 311 -15.89 24.18 -13.01
C GLN A 311 -15.32 23.36 -11.86
N GLY A 312 -14.41 23.99 -11.12
CA GLY A 312 -13.76 23.41 -9.96
C GLY A 312 -14.61 23.54 -8.69
N GLU A 313 -14.76 22.44 -7.97
CA GLU A 313 -15.47 22.41 -6.68
C GLU A 313 -14.69 23.10 -5.56
N ASP A 314 -13.37 23.23 -5.71
CA ASP A 314 -12.46 23.93 -4.78
C ASP A 314 -11.99 25.28 -5.37
N ASP A 315 -12.82 25.96 -6.16
CA ASP A 315 -12.50 27.26 -6.75
C ASP A 315 -13.16 28.39 -5.98
N THR A 316 -12.41 29.06 -5.10
CA THR A 316 -12.91 30.21 -4.36
C THR A 316 -12.71 31.53 -5.10
N LEU A 317 -11.95 31.55 -6.19
CA LEU A 317 -11.79 32.74 -7.03
C LEU A 317 -13.04 32.91 -7.89
N PHE A 318 -13.36 31.87 -8.68
CA PHE A 318 -14.54 31.78 -9.53
C PHE A 318 -15.36 30.56 -9.06
N GLY A 319 -16.33 30.79 -8.19
CA GLY A 319 -17.13 29.71 -7.61
C GLY A 319 -18.03 29.02 -8.63
N LEU A 320 -18.67 27.94 -8.19
CA LEU A 320 -19.67 27.21 -8.99
C LEU A 320 -20.83 28.11 -9.45
N ASP A 321 -21.10 29.21 -8.73
CA ASP A 321 -22.09 30.23 -9.09
C ASP A 321 -21.80 30.94 -10.42
N GLN A 322 -20.53 31.07 -10.79
CA GLN A 322 -20.13 31.71 -12.06
C GLN A 322 -20.43 30.82 -13.26
N ALA A 323 -20.15 29.52 -13.13
CA ALA A 323 -20.50 28.53 -14.15
C ALA A 323 -22.03 28.37 -14.25
N ASP A 324 -22.74 28.40 -13.12
CA ASP A 324 -24.21 28.41 -13.07
C ASP A 324 -24.82 29.62 -13.79
N ALA A 325 -24.32 30.83 -13.51
CA ALA A 325 -24.74 32.05 -14.19
C ALA A 325 -24.54 31.97 -15.71
N THR A 326 -23.36 31.51 -16.15
CA THR A 326 -23.06 31.26 -17.57
C THR A 326 -24.05 30.26 -18.18
N PHE A 327 -24.29 29.13 -17.50
CA PHE A 327 -25.18 28.09 -18.01
C PHE A 327 -26.64 28.57 -18.09
N ARG A 328 -27.10 29.41 -17.16
CA ARG A 328 -28.44 30.03 -17.18
C ARG A 328 -28.58 31.04 -18.33
N GLU A 329 -27.55 31.82 -18.60
CA GLU A 329 -27.58 32.89 -19.61
C GLU A 329 -27.54 32.35 -21.04
N LEU A 330 -26.86 31.23 -21.27
CA LEU A 330 -26.85 30.55 -22.56
C LEU A 330 -28.28 30.17 -23.00
N PRO A 331 -28.65 30.35 -24.29
CA PRO A 331 -29.97 30.02 -24.78
C PRO A 331 -30.38 28.57 -24.52
N ALA A 332 -31.67 28.34 -24.32
CA ALA A 332 -32.20 26.97 -24.19
C ALA A 332 -31.99 26.14 -25.47
N SER A 333 -31.84 26.79 -26.63
CA SER A 333 -31.53 26.16 -27.92
C SER A 333 -30.07 25.72 -28.06
N THR A 334 -29.17 26.22 -27.22
CA THR A 334 -27.74 25.92 -27.30
C THR A 334 -27.47 24.60 -26.61
N LEU A 335 -26.79 23.68 -27.31
CA LEU A 335 -26.31 22.44 -26.71
C LEU A 335 -25.27 22.79 -25.64
N LYS A 336 -25.51 22.37 -24.40
CA LYS A 336 -24.66 22.76 -23.29
C LYS A 336 -24.62 21.68 -22.21
N ARG A 337 -23.42 21.43 -21.70
CA ARG A 337 -23.15 20.44 -20.63
C ARG A 337 -22.37 21.10 -19.50
N MET A 338 -22.70 20.76 -18.27
CA MET A 338 -22.01 21.25 -17.06
C MET A 338 -21.25 20.11 -16.38
N VAL A 339 -19.99 20.35 -16.06
CA VAL A 339 -19.13 19.41 -15.34
C VAL A 339 -18.53 20.10 -14.12
N TRP A 340 -18.87 19.63 -12.93
CA TRP A 340 -18.18 19.94 -11.69
C TRP A 340 -17.15 18.85 -11.38
N THR A 341 -15.92 19.28 -11.14
CA THR A 341 -14.79 18.39 -10.87
C THR A 341 -14.00 18.90 -9.68
N THR A 342 -13.36 17.98 -8.96
CA THR A 342 -12.45 18.34 -7.87
C THR A 342 -11.32 19.23 -8.37
N GLY A 343 -10.81 20.12 -7.52
CA GLY A 343 -9.80 21.09 -7.91
C GLY A 343 -10.37 22.48 -8.20
N GLY A 344 -9.52 23.36 -8.72
CA GLY A 344 -9.85 24.77 -8.96
C GLY A 344 -8.62 25.66 -8.75
N HIS A 345 -8.80 26.97 -8.60
CA HIS A 345 -7.69 27.88 -8.31
C HIS A 345 -7.03 27.68 -6.94
N ASP A 346 -7.72 27.04 -5.98
CA ASP A 346 -7.19 26.76 -4.64
C ASP A 346 -6.61 25.35 -4.48
N ALA A 347 -6.76 24.49 -5.50
CA ALA A 347 -6.38 23.07 -5.44
C ALA A 347 -5.79 22.54 -6.77
N GLY A 348 -5.32 21.29 -6.77
CA GLY A 348 -4.75 20.68 -7.97
C GLY A 348 -5.86 20.31 -8.96
N ILE A 349 -5.63 20.54 -10.24
CA ILE A 349 -6.57 20.18 -11.31
C ILE A 349 -6.23 18.77 -11.82
N ASP A 350 -7.22 17.90 -11.90
CA ASP A 350 -7.12 16.59 -12.57
C ASP A 350 -7.08 16.79 -14.09
N LEU A 351 -5.88 17.03 -14.62
CA LEU A 351 -5.68 17.34 -16.04
C LEU A 351 -6.06 16.17 -16.95
N ASP A 352 -5.84 14.93 -16.53
CA ASP A 352 -6.19 13.74 -17.33
C ASP A 352 -7.72 13.63 -17.46
N GLY A 353 -8.44 13.77 -16.34
CA GLY A 353 -9.90 13.76 -16.33
C GLY A 353 -10.55 14.91 -17.12
N VAL A 354 -9.92 16.09 -17.13
CA VAL A 354 -10.39 17.26 -17.92
C VAL A 354 -10.07 17.09 -19.41
N LEU A 355 -8.90 16.53 -19.75
CA LEU A 355 -8.47 16.34 -21.13
C LEU A 355 -9.41 15.42 -21.91
N ASP A 356 -9.87 14.32 -21.29
CA ASP A 356 -10.82 13.40 -21.91
C ASP A 356 -12.14 14.10 -22.23
N GLU A 357 -12.62 14.97 -21.33
CA GLU A 357 -13.84 15.75 -21.54
C GLU A 357 -13.70 16.77 -22.68
N VAL A 358 -12.57 17.49 -22.72
CA VAL A 358 -12.26 18.47 -23.77
C VAL A 358 -12.15 17.79 -25.13
N THR A 359 -11.38 16.70 -25.20
CA THR A 359 -11.14 15.97 -26.46
C THR A 359 -12.41 15.32 -26.97
N GLY A 360 -13.19 14.67 -26.10
CA GLY A 360 -14.46 14.07 -26.47
C GLY A 360 -15.48 15.09 -26.99
N TRP A 361 -15.55 16.28 -26.38
CA TRP A 361 -16.42 17.36 -26.84
C TRP A 361 -16.03 17.86 -28.24
N PHE A 362 -14.74 18.15 -28.46
CA PHE A 362 -14.28 18.59 -29.77
C PHE A 362 -14.38 17.50 -30.83
N ASP A 363 -14.14 16.23 -30.49
CA ASP A 363 -14.28 15.13 -31.45
C ASP A 363 -15.71 15.03 -31.95
N ARG A 364 -16.68 15.25 -31.07
CA ARG A 364 -18.10 15.23 -31.40
C ARG A 364 -18.48 16.37 -32.36
N TYR A 365 -18.09 17.60 -32.06
CA TYR A 365 -18.59 18.79 -32.76
C TYR A 365 -17.70 19.32 -33.88
N LEU A 366 -16.39 19.08 -33.84
CA LEU A 366 -15.46 19.54 -34.87
C LEU A 366 -15.14 18.46 -35.91
N LYS A 367 -15.20 17.17 -35.53
CA LYS A 367 -14.94 16.03 -36.45
C LYS A 367 -16.20 15.28 -36.87
N ASP A 368 -17.39 15.74 -36.47
CA ASP A 368 -18.69 15.09 -36.68
C ASP A 368 -18.69 13.60 -36.28
N GLN A 369 -18.11 13.26 -35.13
CA GLN A 369 -18.09 11.88 -34.60
C GLN A 369 -19.16 11.70 -33.50
N PRO A 370 -20.43 11.44 -33.83
CA PRO A 370 -21.48 11.27 -32.83
C PRO A 370 -21.20 10.04 -31.95
N GLY A 371 -21.30 10.20 -30.63
CA GLY A 371 -21.14 9.11 -29.66
C GLY A 371 -19.76 8.99 -29.00
N THR A 372 -18.76 9.79 -29.39
CA THR A 372 -17.49 9.92 -28.64
C THR A 372 -17.74 10.60 -27.30
N GLY A 373 -17.37 9.99 -26.16
CA GLY A 373 -17.52 10.59 -24.82
C GLY A 373 -18.71 10.12 -23.98
N GLY A 374 -19.55 9.18 -24.45
CA GLY A 374 -20.50 8.39 -23.64
C GLY A 374 -21.67 9.11 -22.96
N GLU A 375 -21.59 10.43 -22.71
CA GLU A 375 -22.59 11.21 -21.98
C GLU A 375 -23.50 12.05 -22.89
N PRO A 376 -24.74 12.36 -22.44
CA PRO A 376 -25.68 13.22 -23.15
C PRO A 376 -25.13 14.64 -23.37
N ASP A 377 -25.45 15.23 -24.53
CA ASP A 377 -25.05 16.61 -24.88
C ASP A 377 -25.63 17.69 -23.97
N GLN A 378 -26.68 17.37 -23.19
CA GLN A 378 -27.38 18.30 -22.29
C GLN A 378 -27.28 17.92 -20.80
N GLY A 379 -26.22 17.22 -20.41
CA GLY A 379 -26.07 16.66 -19.06
C GLY A 379 -25.49 17.61 -18.00
N PHE A 380 -25.53 17.12 -16.75
CA PHE A 380 -24.80 17.66 -15.61
C PHE A 380 -24.04 16.54 -14.91
N ARG A 381 -22.74 16.73 -14.67
CA ARG A 381 -21.91 15.79 -13.92
C ARG A 381 -21.25 16.52 -12.76
N TYR A 382 -21.16 15.89 -11.60
CA TYR A 382 -20.37 16.37 -10.47
C TYR A 382 -19.54 15.24 -9.85
N THR A 383 -18.55 15.60 -9.03
CA THR A 383 -17.58 14.63 -8.50
C THR A 383 -17.60 14.65 -6.97
N ILE A 384 -17.77 13.50 -6.33
CA ILE A 384 -17.73 13.42 -4.87
C ILE A 384 -16.36 12.91 -4.46
N ALA A 385 -15.56 13.77 -3.83
CA ALA A 385 -14.33 13.36 -3.17
C ALA A 385 -14.65 12.34 -2.06
N GLN A 386 -13.97 11.19 -2.07
CA GLN A 386 -14.10 10.17 -1.03
C GLN A 386 -13.01 10.39 0.03
N ASP A 387 -13.40 10.73 1.25
CA ASP A 387 -12.46 10.87 2.36
C ASP A 387 -11.86 9.51 2.75
N SER A 388 -10.53 9.39 2.64
CA SER A 388 -9.81 8.22 3.15
C SER A 388 -9.76 8.28 4.67
N LEU A 389 -10.52 7.41 5.35
CA LEU A 389 -10.44 7.17 6.79
C LEU A 389 -9.13 6.46 7.21
N VAL A 390 -8.21 6.21 6.27
CA VAL A 390 -6.89 5.60 6.50
C VAL A 390 -5.80 6.49 5.89
N GLY A 391 -4.73 6.70 6.65
CA GLY A 391 -3.65 7.67 6.41
C GLY A 391 -3.20 7.83 4.95
N ARG A 392 -2.92 9.09 4.62
CA ARG A 392 -2.54 9.57 3.30
C ARG A 392 -1.05 9.33 3.06
N ASP A 393 -0.72 8.11 2.67
CA ASP A 393 0.51 7.79 1.94
C ASP A 393 0.11 7.09 0.63
N GLY A 394 0.34 7.77 -0.50
CA GLY A 394 0.38 7.29 -1.89
C GLY A 394 -0.63 6.20 -2.36
N ASP A 395 -1.50 6.56 -3.29
CA ASP A 395 -2.28 5.66 -4.17
C ASP A 395 -3.40 4.78 -3.57
N GLY A 396 -3.74 4.92 -2.28
CA GLY A 396 -4.76 4.08 -1.62
C GLY A 396 -6.19 4.64 -1.49
N GLY A 397 -6.47 5.86 -1.98
CA GLY A 397 -7.81 6.46 -1.87
C GLY A 397 -8.84 5.75 -2.75
N ARG A 398 -10.09 5.62 -2.30
CA ARG A 398 -11.17 5.26 -3.24
C ARG A 398 -11.23 6.32 -4.34
N PRO A 399 -11.32 5.93 -5.62
CA PRO A 399 -11.48 6.91 -6.68
C PRO A 399 -12.74 7.76 -6.40
N PRO A 400 -12.70 9.06 -6.71
CA PRO A 400 -13.85 9.92 -6.49
C PRO A 400 -15.07 9.40 -7.27
N GLU A 401 -16.25 9.50 -6.66
CA GLU A 401 -17.50 9.05 -7.27
C GLU A 401 -17.99 10.12 -8.25
N LYS A 402 -18.02 9.81 -9.55
CA LYS A 402 -18.62 10.69 -10.57
C LYS A 402 -20.13 10.42 -10.63
N VAL A 403 -20.95 11.45 -10.52
CA VAL A 403 -22.41 11.35 -10.57
C VAL A 403 -22.94 12.17 -11.73
N SER A 404 -23.71 11.53 -12.61
CA SER A 404 -24.24 12.16 -13.83
C SER A 404 -25.77 12.25 -13.81
N LEU A 405 -26.29 13.31 -14.40
CA LEU A 405 -27.70 13.62 -14.60
C LEU A 405 -27.91 14.02 -16.07
N ASP A 406 -29.10 13.72 -16.59
CA ASP A 406 -29.47 14.08 -17.97
C ASP A 406 -29.67 15.58 -18.18
N ARG A 407 -29.86 16.35 -17.11
CA ARG A 407 -30.12 17.80 -17.14
C ARG A 407 -29.55 18.51 -15.92
N TYR A 408 -29.21 19.78 -16.09
CA TYR A 408 -28.85 20.65 -14.97
C TYR A 408 -30.07 21.01 -14.10
N PRO A 409 -30.02 20.86 -12.77
CA PRO A 409 -31.17 21.09 -11.89
C PRO A 409 -31.69 22.54 -11.94
N GLY A 410 -33.02 22.70 -12.00
CA GLY A 410 -33.68 24.02 -11.96
C GLY A 410 -34.00 24.65 -13.33
N LEU A 411 -33.34 24.22 -14.41
CA LEU A 411 -33.47 24.88 -15.73
C LEU A 411 -34.57 24.34 -16.64
N SER A 412 -35.19 23.21 -16.29
CA SER A 412 -36.27 22.60 -17.07
C SER A 412 -37.66 22.84 -16.47
N GLY A 413 -37.78 23.81 -15.55
CA GLY A 413 -39.02 24.15 -14.85
C GLY A 413 -39.26 23.35 -13.57
N ASP A 414 -38.53 22.26 -13.36
CA ASP A 414 -38.56 21.50 -12.10
C ASP A 414 -37.73 22.21 -11.01
N PRO A 415 -38.27 22.36 -9.79
CA PRO A 415 -37.54 22.98 -8.69
C PRO A 415 -36.34 22.12 -8.27
N VAL A 416 -35.27 22.78 -7.81
CA VAL A 416 -34.12 22.08 -7.23
C VAL A 416 -34.59 21.31 -5.99
N PRO A 417 -34.36 19.98 -5.90
CA PRO A 417 -34.71 19.22 -4.71
C PRO A 417 -33.93 19.77 -3.50
N THR A 418 -34.63 20.03 -2.40
CA THR A 418 -34.02 20.61 -1.19
C THR A 418 -34.47 19.88 0.06
N ARG A 419 -33.63 19.95 1.09
CA ARG A 419 -33.92 19.45 2.43
C ARG A 419 -33.57 20.54 3.45
N THR A 420 -34.53 20.87 4.30
CA THR A 420 -34.26 21.74 5.46
C THR A 420 -33.63 20.91 6.58
N LEU A 421 -32.44 21.33 7.02
CA LEU A 421 -31.77 20.76 8.17
C LEU A 421 -31.96 21.69 9.37
N ALA A 422 -32.63 21.19 10.41
CA ALA A 422 -32.86 21.96 11.63
C ALA A 422 -31.54 22.24 12.37
N LEU A 423 -31.33 23.49 12.77
CA LEU A 423 -30.15 23.94 13.51
C LEU A 423 -30.57 24.59 14.84
N THR A 424 -29.72 24.48 15.85
CA THR A 424 -29.91 25.06 17.19
C THR A 424 -28.76 25.99 17.53
N GLY A 425 -28.99 27.00 18.38
CA GLY A 425 -27.94 27.95 18.78
C GLY A 425 -28.43 29.26 19.41
N GLY A 426 -29.72 29.61 19.27
CA GLY A 426 -30.27 30.88 19.76
C GLY A 426 -29.59 32.10 19.14
N SER A 427 -30.01 33.31 19.51
CA SER A 427 -29.32 34.54 19.09
C SER A 427 -28.03 34.73 19.87
N GLN A 428 -26.92 34.99 19.18
CA GLN A 428 -25.58 35.09 19.77
C GLN A 428 -24.94 36.45 19.47
N PRO A 429 -24.24 37.06 20.45
CA PRO A 429 -23.48 38.28 20.21
C PRO A 429 -22.19 37.97 19.46
N VAL A 430 -21.83 38.85 18.51
CA VAL A 430 -20.58 38.83 17.76
C VAL A 430 -19.96 40.23 17.72
N LEU A 431 -18.64 40.29 17.79
CA LEU A 431 -17.86 41.52 17.70
C LEU A 431 -17.16 41.58 16.35
N ALA A 432 -17.45 42.61 15.57
CA ALA A 432 -16.69 42.97 14.38
C ALA A 432 -15.58 43.96 14.79
N PRO A 433 -14.31 43.53 14.88
CA PRO A 433 -13.22 44.44 15.21
C PRO A 433 -12.97 45.45 14.07
N PRO A 434 -12.58 46.69 14.38
CA PRO A 434 -12.21 47.67 13.36
C PRO A 434 -11.02 47.17 12.53
N GLY A 435 -11.14 47.25 11.21
CA GLY A 435 -10.13 46.74 10.28
C GLY A 435 -10.12 45.22 10.12
N GLY A 436 -11.02 44.50 10.81
CA GLY A 436 -11.16 43.05 10.68
C GLY A 436 -10.04 42.21 11.30
N SER A 437 -9.24 42.77 12.21
CA SER A 437 -8.11 42.05 12.84
C SER A 437 -8.34 41.83 14.34
N PRO A 438 -8.11 40.61 14.88
CA PRO A 438 -7.68 39.40 14.18
C PRO A 438 -8.79 38.83 13.28
N ALA A 439 -8.43 38.20 12.17
CA ALA A 439 -9.35 37.67 11.17
C ALA A 439 -9.39 36.13 11.15
N ALA A 440 -10.55 35.56 10.87
CA ALA A 440 -10.65 34.13 10.61
C ALA A 440 -9.85 33.71 9.37
N LEU A 441 -9.28 32.51 9.41
CA LEU A 441 -8.53 31.92 8.31
C LEU A 441 -9.29 30.71 7.75
N THR A 442 -10.18 30.97 6.80
CA THR A 442 -10.97 29.94 6.10
C THR A 442 -10.30 29.51 4.80
N ASN A 443 -9.77 30.48 4.05
CA ASN A 443 -8.99 30.27 2.84
C ASN A 443 -7.86 31.31 2.68
N LEU A 444 -6.80 30.91 2.00
CA LEU A 444 -5.81 31.81 1.42
C LEU A 444 -5.39 31.28 0.03
N PRO A 445 -5.32 32.15 -0.99
CA PRO A 445 -4.95 31.75 -2.34
C PRO A 445 -3.65 30.96 -2.38
N GLY A 446 -3.64 29.82 -3.08
CA GLY A 446 -2.46 28.96 -3.23
C GLY A 446 -2.10 28.13 -1.99
N THR A 447 -2.89 28.21 -0.90
CA THR A 447 -2.69 27.37 0.30
C THR A 447 -3.86 26.41 0.56
N GLY A 448 -4.84 26.34 -0.36
CA GLY A 448 -6.07 25.57 -0.19
C GLY A 448 -5.82 24.09 0.11
N GLN A 449 -4.90 23.43 -0.61
CA GLN A 449 -4.51 22.05 -0.30
C GLN A 449 -3.89 21.89 1.09
N ALA A 450 -3.06 22.85 1.52
CA ALA A 450 -2.43 22.81 2.83
C ALA A 450 -3.47 23.02 3.94
N LEU A 451 -4.38 23.99 3.78
CA LEU A 451 -5.48 24.28 4.72
C LEU A 451 -6.52 23.15 4.79
N ALA A 452 -6.90 22.57 3.65
CA ALA A 452 -7.78 21.41 3.57
C ALA A 452 -7.14 20.15 4.18
N ALA A 453 -5.83 19.97 4.03
CA ALA A 453 -5.09 18.87 4.66
C ALA A 453 -4.99 18.99 6.19
N VAL A 454 -5.21 20.18 6.76
CA VAL A 454 -5.28 20.39 8.22
C VAL A 454 -6.66 20.09 8.79
N ALA A 455 -7.47 19.20 8.17
CA ALA A 455 -8.78 18.65 8.58
C ALA A 455 -8.80 18.09 10.02
N SER A 456 -8.51 18.97 10.96
CA SER A 456 -8.11 18.75 12.33
C SER A 456 -8.55 19.97 13.10
N LEU A 457 -8.75 19.79 14.40
CA LEU A 457 -9.19 20.80 15.36
C LEU A 457 -8.47 22.17 15.24
N GLY A 458 -7.24 22.22 14.72
CA GLY A 458 -6.50 23.46 14.48
C GLY A 458 -7.09 24.35 13.38
N GLY A 459 -7.54 23.78 12.25
CA GLY A 459 -8.13 24.54 11.16
C GLY A 459 -9.44 25.23 11.55
N TYR A 460 -10.30 24.52 12.27
CA TYR A 460 -11.55 25.07 12.81
C TYR A 460 -11.32 26.22 13.80
N GLN A 461 -10.30 26.13 14.67
CA GLN A 461 -9.99 27.20 15.61
C GLN A 461 -9.46 28.48 14.93
N LEU A 462 -8.83 28.34 13.76
CA LEU A 462 -8.39 29.47 12.96
C LEU A 462 -9.53 30.05 12.11
N GLY A 463 -10.46 29.21 11.64
CA GLY A 463 -11.62 29.62 10.84
C GLY A 463 -12.82 30.11 11.66
N VAL A 464 -12.92 29.74 12.94
CA VAL A 464 -14.06 30.07 13.82
C VAL A 464 -13.56 30.73 15.10
N LEU A 465 -13.38 32.05 15.04
CA LEU A 465 -12.84 32.84 16.15
C LEU A 465 -13.90 33.07 17.24
N PRO A 466 -13.63 32.72 18.52
CA PRO A 466 -14.54 32.99 19.63
C PRO A 466 -14.86 34.47 19.79
N GLY A 467 -16.13 34.80 20.03
CA GLY A 467 -16.61 36.18 20.19
C GLY A 467 -16.74 36.97 18.88
N GLN A 468 -16.23 36.45 17.77
CA GLN A 468 -16.43 37.02 16.42
C GLN A 468 -17.34 36.16 15.54
N SER A 469 -17.73 34.98 16.03
CA SER A 469 -18.52 34.00 15.29
C SER A 469 -19.75 33.57 16.07
N ALA A 470 -20.91 33.54 15.41
CA ALA A 470 -22.11 32.87 15.88
C ALA A 470 -22.22 31.49 15.22
N THR A 471 -22.62 30.46 15.97
CA THR A 471 -22.65 29.08 15.48
C THR A 471 -24.03 28.43 15.68
N PHE A 472 -24.54 27.78 14.63
CA PHE A 472 -25.83 27.09 14.65
C PHE A 472 -25.64 25.65 14.21
N THR A 473 -25.90 24.69 15.08
CA THR A 473 -25.48 23.28 14.88
C THR A 473 -26.69 22.36 14.79
N SER A 474 -26.64 21.40 13.86
CA SER A 474 -27.63 20.34 13.73
C SER A 474 -27.50 19.28 14.84
N ALA A 475 -28.55 18.46 15.00
CA ALA A 475 -28.37 17.16 15.64
C ALA A 475 -27.43 16.27 14.81
N ALA A 476 -26.85 15.24 15.44
CA ALA A 476 -26.05 14.25 14.72
C ALA A 476 -26.91 13.55 13.66
N LEU A 477 -26.39 13.46 12.44
CA LEU A 477 -27.12 12.90 11.31
C LEU A 477 -27.33 11.39 11.49
N THR A 478 -28.56 10.93 11.29
CA THR A 478 -28.93 9.50 11.33
C THR A 478 -28.89 8.83 9.95
N SER A 479 -28.71 9.62 8.90
CA SER A 479 -28.58 9.20 7.50
C SER A 479 -27.53 10.10 6.81
N PRO A 480 -26.79 9.60 5.82
CA PRO A 480 -25.81 10.43 5.12
C PRO A 480 -26.52 11.61 4.43
N LEU A 481 -25.91 12.78 4.49
CA LEU A 481 -26.42 13.99 3.84
C LEU A 481 -25.48 14.39 2.71
N ARG A 482 -25.98 14.29 1.48
CA ARG A 482 -25.30 14.80 0.29
C ARG A 482 -25.71 16.26 0.09
N MET A 483 -24.74 17.17 0.20
CA MET A 483 -24.87 18.60 -0.08
C MET A 483 -24.31 18.86 -1.47
N VAL A 484 -25.18 19.10 -2.45
CA VAL A 484 -24.77 19.37 -3.84
C VAL A 484 -25.51 20.60 -4.31
N GLY A 485 -24.88 21.76 -4.15
CA GLY A 485 -25.43 23.05 -4.57
C GLY A 485 -25.42 24.15 -3.50
N ALA A 486 -25.96 25.31 -3.85
CA ALA A 486 -26.02 26.52 -3.03
C ALA A 486 -27.18 26.47 -2.02
N GLY A 487 -26.84 26.41 -0.74
CA GLY A 487 -27.82 26.45 0.36
C GLY A 487 -28.51 27.81 0.52
N ARG A 488 -29.56 27.84 1.34
CA ARG A 488 -30.22 29.08 1.81
C ARG A 488 -30.29 29.11 3.34
N ALA A 489 -30.03 30.27 3.92
CA ALA A 489 -30.19 30.50 5.36
C ALA A 489 -30.81 31.89 5.60
N ARG A 490 -31.68 31.99 6.61
CA ARG A 490 -32.30 33.26 6.99
C ARG A 490 -31.77 33.75 8.33
N LEU A 491 -31.01 34.84 8.29
CA LEU A 491 -30.42 35.44 9.48
C LEU A 491 -31.28 36.60 9.99
N GLN A 492 -31.35 36.74 11.30
CA GLN A 492 -31.81 37.97 11.95
C GLN A 492 -30.58 38.66 12.56
N VAL A 493 -30.30 39.87 12.09
CA VAL A 493 -29.09 40.63 12.46
C VAL A 493 -29.51 41.94 13.11
N THR A 494 -29.01 42.18 14.33
CA THR A 494 -29.15 43.46 15.04
C THR A 494 -27.77 44.04 15.27
N SER A 495 -27.43 45.12 14.57
CA SER A 495 -26.09 45.73 14.62
C SER A 495 -26.09 47.04 15.42
N SER A 496 -24.96 47.40 16.03
CA SER A 496 -24.71 48.75 16.59
C SER A 496 -24.25 49.76 15.53
N SER A 497 -24.04 49.32 14.29
CA SER A 497 -23.56 50.11 13.14
C SER A 497 -24.55 50.00 11.97
N SER A 498 -24.55 51.01 11.09
CA SER A 498 -25.32 51.00 9.85
C SER A 498 -24.66 50.22 8.70
N ASP A 499 -23.39 49.86 8.85
CA ASP A 499 -22.62 49.00 7.94
C ASP A 499 -22.02 47.84 8.74
N LEU A 500 -22.18 46.61 8.24
CA LEU A 500 -21.66 45.39 8.83
C LEU A 500 -21.29 44.38 7.74
N THR A 501 -20.06 43.89 7.78
CA THR A 501 -19.61 42.74 6.97
C THR A 501 -19.77 41.45 7.77
N LEU A 502 -20.36 40.43 7.14
CA LEU A 502 -20.50 39.08 7.68
C LEU A 502 -20.00 38.04 6.69
N PHE A 503 -19.65 36.87 7.19
CA PHE A 503 -19.15 35.73 6.44
C PHE A 503 -19.88 34.48 6.91
N VAL A 504 -20.59 33.81 6.02
CA VAL A 504 -21.41 32.63 6.37
C VAL A 504 -20.80 31.39 5.74
N SER A 505 -20.57 30.35 6.55
CA SER A 505 -19.98 29.09 6.10
C SER A 505 -20.71 27.89 6.71
N ALA A 506 -20.71 26.76 6.00
CA ALA A 506 -21.32 25.51 6.46
C ALA A 506 -20.22 24.47 6.69
N TRP A 507 -20.01 24.08 7.94
CA TRP A 507 -18.98 23.14 8.38
C TRP A 507 -19.56 21.75 8.60
N ASP A 508 -18.79 20.73 8.25
CA ASP A 508 -19.02 19.34 8.62
C ASP A 508 -18.16 18.99 9.85
N LEU A 509 -18.82 18.69 10.97
CA LEU A 509 -18.19 18.35 12.24
C LEU A 509 -18.34 16.85 12.54
N GLY A 510 -17.22 16.18 12.72
CA GLY A 510 -17.17 14.78 13.14
C GLY A 510 -17.72 14.54 14.56
N PRO A 511 -17.94 13.28 14.96
CA PRO A 511 -18.42 12.93 16.29
C PRO A 511 -17.52 13.48 17.39
N ASP A 512 -18.10 13.90 18.52
CA ASP A 512 -17.31 14.47 19.61
C ASP A 512 -16.39 13.45 20.25
N ARG A 513 -15.15 13.86 20.51
CA ARG A 513 -14.20 13.21 21.41
C ARG A 513 -13.79 14.23 22.48
N ASN A 514 -14.05 13.93 23.75
CA ASN A 514 -13.76 14.81 24.88
C ASN A 514 -14.41 16.20 24.78
N GLY A 515 -15.64 16.29 24.27
CA GLY A 515 -16.39 17.54 24.15
C GLY A 515 -15.93 18.46 23.02
N ARG A 516 -15.15 17.95 22.05
CA ARG A 516 -14.76 18.64 20.81
C ARG A 516 -14.95 17.72 19.61
N PRO A 517 -15.26 18.25 18.42
CA PRO A 517 -15.47 17.41 17.23
C PRO A 517 -14.16 16.73 16.81
N ALA A 518 -14.20 15.42 16.48
CA ALA A 518 -12.99 14.69 16.09
C ALA A 518 -12.37 15.20 14.78
N THR A 519 -13.21 15.73 13.88
CA THR A 519 -12.83 16.36 12.61
C THR A 519 -13.69 17.59 12.39
N ALA A 520 -13.20 18.54 11.61
CA ALA A 520 -13.95 19.70 11.18
C ALA A 520 -13.51 20.06 9.76
N VAL A 521 -14.44 20.03 8.82
CA VAL A 521 -14.20 20.24 7.39
C VAL A 521 -15.06 21.41 6.92
N LEU A 522 -14.44 22.35 6.22
CA LEU A 522 -15.14 23.40 5.48
C LEU A 522 -15.12 23.01 3.98
N PRO A 523 -16.23 22.50 3.41
CA PRO A 523 -16.25 22.04 2.03
C PRO A 523 -15.87 23.16 1.04
N GLY A 524 -14.98 22.86 0.10
CA GLY A 524 -14.46 23.80 -0.90
C GLY A 524 -13.75 25.04 -0.32
N LEU A 525 -13.46 25.05 0.99
CA LEU A 525 -13.03 26.24 1.74
C LEU A 525 -13.96 27.46 1.52
N ALA A 526 -15.23 27.19 1.19
CA ALA A 526 -16.13 28.17 0.63
C ALA A 526 -16.86 28.98 1.72
N VAL A 527 -16.91 30.30 1.52
CA VAL A 527 -17.54 31.26 2.43
C VAL A 527 -18.44 32.19 1.64
N ALA A 528 -19.64 32.48 2.15
CA ALA A 528 -20.57 33.47 1.62
C ALA A 528 -20.35 34.83 2.29
N PRO A 529 -19.69 35.79 1.64
CA PRO A 529 -19.53 37.15 2.13
C PRO A 529 -20.82 37.96 1.97
N LEU A 530 -21.16 38.73 3.01
CA LEU A 530 -22.29 39.64 3.01
C LEU A 530 -21.82 41.03 3.42
N ARG A 531 -22.25 42.02 2.65
CA ARG A 531 -22.10 43.42 3.04
C ARG A 531 -23.47 44.03 3.28
N LEU A 532 -23.78 44.27 4.55
CA LEU A 532 -25.07 44.82 4.97
C LEU A 532 -24.91 46.31 5.19
N THR A 533 -25.59 47.11 4.37
CA THR A 533 -25.58 48.58 4.47
C THR A 533 -26.99 49.12 4.76
N GLY A 534 -27.07 50.33 5.30
CA GLY A 534 -28.35 50.95 5.63
C GLY A 534 -29.05 50.31 6.84
N LEU A 535 -28.33 49.55 7.67
CA LEU A 535 -28.89 49.00 8.90
C LEU A 535 -29.28 50.14 9.85
N THR A 536 -30.40 49.99 10.55
CA THR A 536 -30.77 50.89 11.64
C THR A 536 -30.18 50.35 12.95
N PRO A 537 -29.24 51.06 13.61
CA PRO A 537 -28.61 50.56 14.82
C PRO A 537 -29.63 50.15 15.89
N GLY A 538 -29.46 48.96 16.47
CA GLY A 538 -30.35 48.40 17.49
C GLY A 538 -31.66 47.82 16.97
N ARG A 539 -31.98 47.93 15.67
CA ARG A 539 -33.18 47.33 15.07
C ARG A 539 -32.85 46.00 14.39
N PRO A 540 -33.57 44.90 14.71
CA PRO A 540 -33.41 43.64 14.00
C PRO A 540 -33.75 43.76 12.51
N THR A 541 -32.88 43.24 11.66
CA THR A 541 -33.06 43.17 10.20
C THR A 541 -32.98 41.70 9.78
N THR A 542 -33.91 41.26 8.94
CA THR A 542 -33.88 39.88 8.39
C THR A 542 -33.12 39.89 7.08
N VAL A 543 -32.20 38.95 6.91
CA VAL A 543 -31.33 38.82 5.73
C VAL A 543 -31.43 37.38 5.23
N GLU A 544 -31.81 37.23 3.97
CA GLU A 544 -31.72 35.95 3.25
C GLU A 544 -30.31 35.80 2.68
N VAL A 545 -29.73 34.62 2.84
CA VAL A 545 -28.35 34.33 2.46
C VAL A 545 -28.31 33.16 1.50
N ALA A 546 -27.66 33.34 0.35
CA ALA A 546 -27.22 32.23 -0.48
C ALA A 546 -25.85 31.74 -0.01
N LEU A 547 -25.80 30.50 0.47
CA LEU A 547 -24.52 29.84 0.78
C LEU A 547 -23.78 29.52 -0.52
N PRO A 548 -22.44 29.42 -0.49
CA PRO A 548 -21.70 28.98 -1.65
C PRO A 548 -22.15 27.58 -2.05
N ALA A 549 -22.18 27.31 -3.35
CA ALA A 549 -22.43 25.96 -3.81
C ALA A 549 -21.22 25.07 -3.53
N VAL A 550 -21.48 23.89 -2.97
CA VAL A 550 -20.46 22.89 -2.64
C VAL A 550 -20.94 21.50 -3.04
N VAL A 551 -20.00 20.59 -3.25
CA VAL A 551 -20.24 19.16 -3.39
C VAL A 551 -19.58 18.47 -2.21
N HIS A 552 -20.38 17.98 -1.26
CA HIS A 552 -19.86 17.33 -0.06
C HIS A 552 -20.81 16.25 0.46
N GLN A 553 -20.24 15.17 0.98
CA GLN A 553 -21.00 14.10 1.61
C GLN A 553 -20.73 14.06 3.11
N VAL A 554 -21.71 14.50 3.90
CA VAL A 554 -21.66 14.47 5.36
C VAL A 554 -22.01 13.06 5.86
N PRO A 555 -21.10 12.37 6.58
CA PRO A 555 -21.34 11.02 7.08
C PRO A 555 -22.42 10.93 8.18
N ILE A 556 -22.87 9.70 8.45
CA ILE A 556 -23.72 9.41 9.63
C ILE A 556 -22.91 9.72 10.91
N GLY A 557 -23.58 10.29 11.91
CA GLY A 557 -22.99 10.66 13.20
C GLY A 557 -22.27 12.01 13.21
N HIS A 558 -22.04 12.61 12.04
CA HIS A 558 -21.54 13.98 11.92
C HIS A 558 -22.65 15.01 12.15
N ARG A 559 -22.26 16.28 12.30
CA ARG A 559 -23.16 17.43 12.43
C ARG A 559 -22.81 18.49 11.39
N VAL A 560 -23.82 19.16 10.87
CA VAL A 560 -23.62 20.37 10.07
C VAL A 560 -23.70 21.58 11.00
N GLN A 561 -22.74 22.48 10.89
CA GLN A 561 -22.74 23.73 11.63
C GLN A 561 -22.65 24.93 10.68
N LEU A 562 -23.66 25.79 10.76
CA LEU A 562 -23.62 27.09 10.11
C LEU A 562 -22.86 28.08 11.01
N VAL A 563 -21.80 28.67 10.49
CA VAL A 563 -20.97 29.65 11.19
C VAL A 563 -21.16 31.00 10.51
N VAL A 564 -21.51 32.03 11.30
CA VAL A 564 -21.59 33.42 10.86
C VAL A 564 -20.49 34.20 11.56
N SER A 565 -19.43 34.53 10.84
CA SER A 565 -18.27 35.29 11.34
C SER A 565 -18.31 36.75 10.87
N THR A 566 -17.66 37.65 11.62
CA THR A 566 -17.53 39.06 11.26
C THR A 566 -16.21 39.38 10.53
N THR A 567 -15.28 38.43 10.47
CA THR A 567 -13.95 38.61 9.88
C THR A 567 -13.54 37.40 9.07
N ASP A 568 -12.78 37.65 8.01
CA ASP A 568 -12.15 36.63 7.17
C ASP A 568 -10.93 37.23 6.45
N GLN A 569 -9.79 36.54 6.51
CA GLN A 569 -8.51 37.03 6.04
C GLN A 569 -8.40 37.12 4.51
N ALA A 570 -9.27 36.41 3.77
CA ALA A 570 -9.33 36.49 2.31
C ALA A 570 -9.97 37.79 1.80
N TYR A 571 -10.74 38.46 2.65
CA TYR A 571 -11.61 39.59 2.31
C TYR A 571 -11.24 40.87 3.06
N ALA A 572 -11.67 42.02 2.53
CA ALA A 572 -11.58 43.28 3.25
C ALA A 572 -12.60 43.31 4.40
N GLY A 573 -12.12 43.40 5.64
CA GLY A 573 -12.97 43.49 6.83
C GLY A 573 -13.68 44.85 6.97
N SER A 574 -14.61 44.90 7.94
CA SER A 574 -15.28 46.16 8.32
C SER A 574 -14.27 47.21 8.78
N ARG A 575 -14.37 48.44 8.27
CA ARG A 575 -13.48 49.54 8.67
C ARG A 575 -13.80 50.09 10.06
N THR A 576 -15.07 50.10 10.42
CA THR A 576 -15.58 50.54 11.71
C THR A 576 -15.88 49.32 12.58
N GLY A 577 -15.53 49.41 13.86
CA GLY A 577 -15.92 48.38 14.81
C GLY A 577 -17.43 48.37 15.03
N ALA A 578 -18.02 47.19 15.16
CA ALA A 578 -19.43 47.03 15.45
C ALA A 578 -19.66 45.84 16.40
N THR A 579 -20.68 45.95 17.24
CA THR A 579 -21.24 44.81 17.95
C THR A 579 -22.53 44.42 17.24
N ALA A 580 -22.74 43.14 17.03
CA ALA A 580 -23.98 42.64 16.45
C ALA A 580 -24.50 41.45 17.24
N THR A 581 -25.80 41.19 17.13
CA THR A 581 -26.42 39.95 17.54
C THR A 581 -26.94 39.26 16.29
N VAL A 582 -26.57 38.00 16.11
CA VAL A 582 -26.97 37.17 14.97
C VAL A 582 -27.82 36.01 15.47
N GLY A 583 -29.00 35.85 14.91
CA GLY A 583 -29.88 34.70 15.12
C GLY A 583 -30.20 34.01 13.80
N LEU A 584 -30.54 32.73 13.86
CA LEU A 584 -31.08 31.97 12.74
C LEU A 584 -32.60 31.90 12.86
N THR A 585 -33.29 32.20 11.77
CA THR A 585 -34.76 32.15 11.68
C THR A 585 -35.19 31.21 10.56
N GLY A 586 -36.47 30.78 10.53
CA GLY A 586 -36.96 29.86 9.49
C GLY A 586 -36.68 28.37 9.75
N GLY A 587 -36.26 27.99 10.95
CA GLY A 587 -36.23 26.60 11.40
C GLY A 587 -34.98 25.79 11.01
N GLY A 588 -34.03 26.34 10.25
CA GLY A 588 -32.81 25.63 9.87
C GLY A 588 -32.08 26.25 8.66
N VAL A 589 -31.24 25.44 8.02
CA VAL A 589 -30.59 25.73 6.73
C VAL A 589 -31.23 24.87 5.64
N LEU A 590 -31.57 25.46 4.51
CA LEU A 590 -32.06 24.74 3.34
C LEU A 590 -30.87 24.30 2.48
N LEU A 591 -30.74 22.99 2.24
CA LEU A 591 -29.62 22.41 1.51
C LEU A 591 -30.13 21.68 0.25
N PRO A 592 -29.59 21.99 -0.94
CA PRO A 592 -29.87 21.24 -2.17
C PRO A 592 -29.43 19.78 -2.09
N GLN A 593 -30.28 18.89 -2.61
CA GLN A 593 -30.08 17.44 -2.67
C GLN A 593 -30.17 16.95 -4.12
N VAL A 594 -29.17 17.28 -4.93
CA VAL A 594 -29.14 16.86 -6.33
C VAL A 594 -28.69 15.39 -6.43
N GLY A 595 -29.65 14.49 -6.64
CA GLY A 595 -29.39 13.07 -6.92
C GLY A 595 -29.00 12.82 -8.38
N GLY A 596 -28.36 11.70 -8.68
CA GLY A 596 -28.01 11.30 -10.04
C GLY A 596 -27.56 9.83 -10.10
N VAL A 597 -27.16 9.38 -11.28
CA VAL A 597 -26.64 8.02 -11.48
C VAL A 597 -25.13 8.05 -11.26
N ALA A 598 -24.64 7.28 -10.29
CA ALA A 598 -23.20 7.10 -10.12
C ALA A 598 -22.64 6.35 -11.33
N ALA A 599 -21.60 6.90 -11.95
CA ALA A 599 -20.89 6.21 -13.00
C ALA A 599 -20.32 4.91 -12.44
N PRO A 600 -20.44 3.77 -13.16
CA PRO A 600 -19.78 2.55 -12.75
C PRO A 600 -18.29 2.83 -12.64
N THR A 601 -17.71 2.64 -11.47
CA THR A 601 -16.26 2.73 -11.31
C THR A 601 -15.65 1.62 -12.17
N PRO A 602 -14.90 1.96 -13.24
CA PRO A 602 -14.14 0.94 -13.94
C PRO A 602 -13.19 0.37 -12.89
N LEU A 603 -13.28 -0.94 -12.66
CA LEU A 603 -12.23 -1.66 -11.97
C LEU A 603 -11.03 -1.61 -12.91
N ASP A 604 -10.23 -0.56 -12.78
CA ASP A 604 -8.98 -0.37 -13.51
C ASP A 604 -7.95 -1.32 -12.87
N VAL A 605 -8.16 -2.62 -13.08
CA VAL A 605 -7.21 -3.64 -12.63
C VAL A 605 -6.08 -3.58 -13.64
N PRO A 606 -4.87 -3.10 -13.25
CA PRO A 606 -3.77 -3.01 -14.19
C PRO A 606 -3.58 -4.39 -14.81
N ILE A 607 -3.47 -4.49 -16.13
CA ILE A 607 -3.26 -5.77 -16.81
C ILE A 607 -2.05 -6.50 -16.20
N ALA A 608 -1.04 -5.75 -15.75
CA ALA A 608 0.08 -6.25 -14.97
C ALA A 608 -0.33 -6.98 -13.68
N LEU A 609 -1.30 -6.46 -12.92
CA LEU A 609 -1.81 -7.12 -11.71
C LEU A 609 -2.59 -8.40 -12.06
N VAL A 610 -3.41 -8.38 -13.12
CA VAL A 610 -4.12 -9.59 -13.59
C VAL A 610 -3.12 -10.66 -14.02
N VAL A 611 -2.07 -10.28 -14.74
CA VAL A 611 -0.99 -11.17 -15.17
C VAL A 611 -0.19 -11.70 -13.98
N VAL A 612 0.13 -10.86 -12.99
CA VAL A 612 0.83 -11.27 -11.77
C VAL A 612 -0.03 -12.21 -10.93
N VAL A 613 -1.32 -11.92 -10.74
CA VAL A 613 -2.24 -12.80 -10.02
C VAL A 613 -2.43 -14.11 -10.76
N ALA A 614 -2.59 -14.10 -12.08
CA ALA A 614 -2.67 -15.32 -12.89
C ALA A 614 -1.38 -16.14 -12.82
N ALA A 615 -0.20 -15.49 -12.85
CA ALA A 615 1.09 -16.13 -12.70
C ALA A 615 1.28 -16.71 -11.30
N LEU A 616 0.83 -16.02 -10.24
CA LEU A 616 0.86 -16.50 -8.87
C LEU A 616 -0.09 -17.68 -8.65
N VAL A 617 -1.29 -17.64 -9.24
CA VAL A 617 -2.25 -18.76 -9.20
C VAL A 617 -1.70 -19.97 -9.96
N LEU A 618 -1.08 -19.76 -11.13
CA LEU A 618 -0.44 -20.82 -11.89
C LEU A 618 0.78 -21.39 -11.14
N ALA A 619 1.61 -20.54 -10.52
CA ALA A 619 2.73 -20.97 -9.70
C ALA A 619 2.28 -21.72 -8.43
N ALA A 620 1.17 -21.30 -7.81
CA ALA A 620 0.56 -22.00 -6.69
C ALA A 620 -0.03 -23.36 -7.13
N ALA A 621 -0.69 -23.43 -8.29
CA ALA A 621 -1.21 -24.67 -8.85
C ALA A 621 -0.08 -25.64 -9.24
N VAL A 622 0.98 -25.16 -9.89
CA VAL A 622 2.19 -25.94 -10.19
C VAL A 622 2.88 -26.36 -8.91
N GLY A 623 2.98 -25.49 -7.91
CA GLY A 623 3.50 -25.80 -6.58
C GLY A 623 2.70 -26.89 -5.87
N LEU A 624 1.36 -26.82 -5.92
CA LEU A 624 0.44 -27.82 -5.39
C LEU A 624 0.58 -29.17 -6.12
N VAL A 625 0.71 -29.15 -7.46
CA VAL A 625 0.93 -30.36 -8.26
C VAL A 625 2.31 -30.97 -7.98
N LEU A 626 3.36 -30.16 -7.85
CA LEU A 626 4.70 -30.62 -7.49
C LEU A 626 4.77 -31.15 -6.04
N LEU A 627 4.04 -30.54 -5.11
CA LEU A 627 3.89 -31.02 -3.73
C LEU A 627 3.10 -32.35 -3.69
N TRP A 628 2.06 -32.47 -4.50
CA TRP A 628 1.27 -33.70 -4.63
C TRP A 628 2.09 -34.84 -5.27
N LEU A 629 2.91 -34.55 -6.28
CA LEU A 629 3.84 -35.51 -6.89
C LEU A 629 4.99 -35.89 -5.94
N ARG A 630 5.48 -34.98 -5.08
CA ARG A 630 6.47 -35.30 -4.03
C ARG A 630 5.88 -36.15 -2.91
N ARG A 631 4.60 -35.96 -2.55
CA ARG A 631 3.90 -36.80 -1.56
C ARG A 631 3.69 -38.24 -2.04
N ARG A 632 3.71 -38.50 -3.36
CA ARG A 632 3.64 -39.85 -3.95
C ARG A 632 4.93 -40.68 -3.80
N ALA A 633 6.02 -40.11 -3.27
CA ALA A 633 7.30 -40.82 -3.14
C ALA A 633 7.48 -41.57 -1.80
N VAL A 634 6.51 -41.54 -0.90
CA VAL A 634 6.63 -42.13 0.44
C VAL A 634 5.41 -42.99 0.75
N HIS A 635 5.42 -44.22 0.23
CA HIS A 635 4.41 -45.24 0.54
C HIS A 635 4.90 -46.13 1.69
N PRO A 636 3.99 -46.78 2.44
CA PRO A 636 4.34 -47.90 3.29
C PRO A 636 5.07 -48.96 2.48
N VAL A 637 6.20 -49.45 2.98
CA VAL A 637 6.97 -50.51 2.33
C VAL A 637 6.61 -51.82 3.04
N ALA A 638 5.78 -52.63 2.38
CA ALA A 638 5.25 -53.87 2.97
C ALA A 638 6.35 -54.85 3.41
N GLU A 639 7.49 -54.85 2.71
CA GLU A 639 8.67 -55.67 3.03
C GLU A 639 9.36 -55.27 4.35
N LEU A 640 9.04 -54.08 4.90
CA LEU A 640 9.61 -53.55 6.14
C LEU A 640 8.61 -53.57 7.30
N ALA A 641 7.43 -54.17 7.13
CA ALA A 641 6.35 -54.15 8.12
C ALA A 641 6.76 -54.75 9.48
N ASP A 642 7.59 -55.80 9.46
CA ASP A 642 8.06 -56.51 10.66
C ASP A 642 9.39 -55.95 11.21
N VAL A 643 9.82 -54.78 10.71
CA VAL A 643 11.11 -54.17 11.07
C VAL A 643 10.86 -52.91 11.89
N PRO A 644 11.18 -52.90 13.19
CA PRO A 644 10.88 -51.80 14.09
C PRO A 644 11.47 -50.46 13.65
N LEU A 645 12.70 -50.46 13.11
CA LEU A 645 13.30 -49.22 12.59
C LEU A 645 14.19 -49.47 11.38
N VAL A 646 13.94 -48.69 10.31
CA VAL A 646 14.82 -48.59 9.14
C VAL A 646 15.10 -47.12 8.85
N VAL A 647 16.37 -46.80 8.68
CA VAL A 647 16.87 -45.48 8.35
C VAL A 647 17.70 -45.60 7.08
N ASP A 648 17.39 -44.80 6.06
CA ASP A 648 18.10 -44.81 4.78
C ASP A 648 18.57 -43.41 4.38
N GLY A 649 19.89 -43.24 4.30
CA GLY A 649 20.54 -42.10 3.66
C GLY A 649 20.23 -40.74 4.29
N LEU A 650 20.02 -40.67 5.61
CA LEU A 650 19.61 -39.43 6.27
C LEU A 650 20.64 -38.31 6.12
N VAL A 651 20.17 -37.12 5.75
CA VAL A 651 21.00 -35.91 5.62
C VAL A 651 20.39 -34.77 6.42
N LYS A 652 21.23 -34.05 7.17
CA LYS A 652 20.87 -32.78 7.81
C LYS A 652 21.97 -31.76 7.71
N THR A 653 21.62 -30.58 7.20
CA THR A 653 22.47 -29.41 7.05
C THR A 653 21.86 -28.21 7.76
N TYR A 654 22.58 -27.63 8.72
CA TYR A 654 22.18 -26.40 9.40
C TYR A 654 22.83 -25.20 8.72
N ASN A 655 22.01 -24.25 8.25
CA ASN A 655 22.48 -22.98 7.69
C ASN A 655 22.22 -21.84 8.69
N PRO A 656 23.25 -21.13 9.17
CA PRO A 656 23.09 -20.05 10.15
C PRO A 656 22.19 -18.91 9.67
N ARG A 657 21.93 -18.76 8.36
CA ARG A 657 21.21 -17.60 7.78
C ARG A 657 19.68 -17.74 7.71
N ARG A 658 19.08 -18.87 8.09
CA ARG A 658 17.64 -19.15 7.94
C ARG A 658 16.90 -19.51 9.25
N GLY A 659 17.30 -18.92 10.38
CA GLY A 659 16.50 -18.95 11.61
C GLY A 659 15.50 -17.77 11.67
N PRO A 660 14.35 -17.90 12.36
CA PRO A 660 13.33 -16.85 12.47
C PRO A 660 13.71 -15.66 13.40
N SER A 661 14.96 -15.56 13.87
CA SER A 661 15.41 -14.45 14.71
C SER A 661 15.89 -13.26 13.85
N ARG A 662 14.95 -12.46 13.34
CA ARG A 662 15.21 -11.09 12.89
C ARG A 662 14.49 -10.02 13.74
N LEU A 663 14.15 -10.35 14.99
CA LEU A 663 13.47 -9.38 15.87
C LEU A 663 14.29 -8.92 17.09
N TRP A 664 15.42 -9.53 17.44
CA TRP A 664 16.31 -9.02 18.49
C TRP A 664 17.77 -9.12 18.06
N GLY A 665 18.53 -8.07 18.40
CA GLY A 665 19.79 -7.69 17.77
C GLY A 665 20.98 -8.63 17.96
N ARG A 666 21.98 -8.36 17.11
CA ARG A 666 23.35 -8.89 17.04
C ARG A 666 23.89 -9.56 18.32
N VAL A 667 24.36 -10.79 18.16
CA VAL A 667 25.60 -11.25 18.81
C VAL A 667 26.51 -11.86 17.74
N SER A 668 27.74 -11.38 17.74
CA SER A 668 28.82 -11.67 16.80
C SER A 668 29.52 -13.00 17.11
N GLY A 669 30.00 -13.70 16.07
CA GLY A 669 31.10 -14.67 16.17
C GLY A 669 30.71 -16.13 16.03
N GLY A 670 30.53 -16.62 14.80
CA GLY A 670 30.43 -18.04 14.49
C GLY A 670 30.49 -18.26 12.97
N SER A 671 31.28 -19.24 12.52
CA SER A 671 31.55 -19.59 11.12
C SER A 671 30.33 -19.46 10.19
N THR A 672 30.53 -18.86 9.02
CA THR A 672 29.50 -18.61 7.99
C THR A 672 29.13 -19.82 7.14
N ASP A 673 29.76 -20.97 7.39
CA ASP A 673 29.60 -22.15 6.55
C ASP A 673 28.49 -23.06 7.06
N ALA A 674 27.73 -23.64 6.12
CA ALA A 674 26.66 -24.57 6.45
C ALA A 674 27.24 -25.85 7.07
N VAL A 675 26.76 -26.22 8.26
CA VAL A 675 27.24 -27.42 8.97
C VAL A 675 26.39 -28.62 8.57
N ARG A 676 27.00 -29.57 7.87
CA ARG A 676 26.37 -30.87 7.56
C ARG A 676 26.52 -31.79 8.78
N ALA A 677 25.49 -31.78 9.64
CA ALA A 677 25.48 -32.50 10.91
C ALA A 677 25.20 -34.01 10.75
N VAL A 678 24.49 -34.38 9.70
CA VAL A 678 24.22 -35.79 9.33
C VAL A 678 24.37 -35.91 7.81
N ASP A 679 25.07 -36.94 7.35
CA ASP A 679 25.51 -37.09 5.98
C ASP A 679 25.38 -38.55 5.49
N GLY A 680 24.20 -38.93 5.03
CA GLY A 680 23.93 -40.24 4.43
C GLY A 680 23.91 -41.37 5.45
N VAL A 681 23.37 -41.13 6.66
CA VAL A 681 23.30 -42.16 7.71
C VAL A 681 22.21 -43.18 7.40
N SER A 682 22.59 -44.45 7.32
CA SER A 682 21.67 -45.58 7.23
C SER A 682 21.91 -46.54 8.40
N LEU A 683 20.83 -47.02 9.01
CA LEU A 683 20.88 -48.03 10.08
C LEU A 683 19.56 -48.81 10.12
N ARG A 684 19.59 -49.98 10.76
CA ARG A 684 18.43 -50.86 10.90
C ARG A 684 18.44 -51.47 12.31
N ALA A 685 17.28 -51.53 12.94
CA ALA A 685 17.09 -52.19 14.23
C ALA A 685 15.97 -53.21 14.12
N GLU A 686 16.29 -54.46 14.41
CA GLU A 686 15.39 -55.62 14.40
C GLU A 686 14.69 -55.78 15.76
N ALA A 687 13.58 -56.52 15.74
CA ALA A 687 12.82 -56.82 16.95
C ALA A 687 13.67 -57.51 18.02
N GLY A 688 13.53 -57.08 19.28
CA GLY A 688 14.28 -57.62 20.41
C GLY A 688 15.72 -57.12 20.55
N GLN A 689 16.20 -56.25 19.65
CA GLN A 689 17.56 -55.71 19.73
C GLN A 689 17.66 -54.51 20.69
N VAL A 690 18.83 -54.39 21.32
CA VAL A 690 19.29 -53.15 21.94
C VAL A 690 20.41 -52.60 21.06
N VAL A 691 20.11 -51.59 20.24
CA VAL A 691 21.05 -50.99 19.28
C VAL A 691 21.71 -49.75 19.89
N GLY A 692 23.02 -49.80 20.05
CA GLY A 692 23.83 -48.69 20.54
C GLY A 692 24.28 -47.75 19.43
N LEU A 693 23.81 -46.51 19.40
CA LEU A 693 24.36 -45.45 18.56
C LEU A 693 25.58 -44.84 19.27
N LEU A 694 26.78 -45.26 18.89
CA LEU A 694 28.03 -44.92 19.57
C LEU A 694 28.82 -43.86 18.80
N GLY A 695 29.41 -42.88 19.49
CA GLY A 695 30.33 -41.93 18.87
C GLY A 695 30.65 -40.73 19.75
N PRO A 696 31.69 -39.95 19.43
CA PRO A 696 32.06 -38.77 20.23
C PRO A 696 30.98 -37.68 20.19
N ASN A 697 31.06 -36.74 21.12
CA ASN A 697 30.18 -35.57 21.12
C ASN A 697 30.32 -34.80 19.80
N GLY A 698 29.18 -34.46 19.19
CA GLY A 698 29.16 -33.84 17.86
C GLY A 698 29.17 -34.80 16.66
N ALA A 699 29.13 -36.13 16.88
CA ALA A 699 29.05 -37.11 15.80
C ALA A 699 27.71 -37.13 15.02
N GLY A 700 26.68 -36.41 15.49
CA GLY A 700 25.37 -36.34 14.85
C GLY A 700 24.27 -37.19 15.51
N LYS A 701 24.58 -37.94 16.58
CA LYS A 701 23.67 -38.88 17.26
C LYS A 701 22.31 -38.29 17.65
N THR A 702 22.29 -37.24 18.47
CA THR A 702 21.06 -36.53 18.86
C THR A 702 20.32 -35.96 17.65
N THR A 703 21.04 -35.53 16.60
CA THR A 703 20.40 -35.02 15.37
C THR A 703 19.69 -36.14 14.61
N VAL A 704 20.28 -37.34 14.56
CA VAL A 704 19.62 -38.54 14.01
C VAL A 704 18.38 -38.87 14.83
N LEU A 705 18.50 -39.01 16.16
CA LEU A 705 17.36 -39.35 17.02
C LEU A 705 16.21 -38.33 16.90
N ARG A 706 16.50 -37.02 16.86
CA ARG A 706 15.48 -35.99 16.63
C ARG A 706 14.76 -36.13 15.28
N MET A 707 15.45 -36.60 14.24
CA MET A 707 14.82 -36.88 12.94
C MET A 707 13.94 -38.14 13.02
N LEU A 708 14.35 -39.17 13.77
CA LEU A 708 13.56 -40.40 13.97
C LEU A 708 12.22 -40.16 14.67
N VAL A 709 12.10 -39.12 15.49
CA VAL A 709 10.84 -38.75 16.15
C VAL A 709 10.11 -37.59 15.46
N GLY A 710 10.59 -37.14 14.30
CA GLY A 710 9.98 -36.05 13.54
C GLY A 710 10.14 -34.65 14.14
N LEU A 711 10.95 -34.46 15.19
CA LEU A 711 11.26 -33.15 15.78
C LEU A 711 12.09 -32.28 14.83
N ILE A 712 12.92 -32.90 13.99
CA ILE A 712 13.68 -32.23 12.94
C ILE A 712 13.39 -32.90 11.60
N ARG A 713 13.12 -32.08 10.58
CA ARG A 713 12.95 -32.58 9.21
C ARG A 713 14.30 -32.91 8.56
N PRO A 714 14.50 -34.12 8.02
CA PRO A 714 15.69 -34.43 7.22
C PRO A 714 15.69 -33.64 5.90
N ASP A 715 16.86 -33.23 5.45
CA ASP A 715 17.06 -32.56 4.16
C ASP A 715 17.18 -33.57 3.00
N GLY A 716 17.45 -34.85 3.32
CA GLY A 716 17.48 -36.00 2.42
C GLY A 716 17.41 -37.31 3.20
N GLY A 717 17.14 -38.42 2.50
CA GLY A 717 16.90 -39.73 3.10
C GLY A 717 15.47 -39.95 3.58
N ALA A 718 15.21 -41.13 4.15
CA ALA A 718 13.90 -41.54 4.64
C ALA A 718 14.03 -42.44 5.88
N ILE A 719 12.95 -42.51 6.65
CA ILE A 719 12.85 -43.29 7.89
C ILE A 719 11.54 -44.07 7.84
N TRP A 720 11.57 -45.34 8.25
CA TRP A 720 10.40 -46.17 8.40
C TRP A 720 10.39 -46.82 9.79
N VAL A 721 9.20 -46.91 10.37
CA VAL A 721 8.90 -47.67 11.58
C VAL A 721 7.78 -48.64 11.22
N ASN A 722 7.99 -49.94 11.42
CA ASN A 722 7.04 -50.99 11.01
C ASN A 722 6.57 -50.81 9.56
N GLY A 723 7.50 -50.50 8.66
CA GLY A 723 7.28 -50.24 7.23
C GLY A 723 6.50 -48.96 6.90
N ARG A 724 6.05 -48.19 7.90
CA ARG A 724 5.36 -46.90 7.72
C ARG A 724 6.35 -45.74 7.79
N PRO A 725 6.22 -44.75 6.91
CA PRO A 725 7.17 -43.66 6.86
C PRO A 725 7.04 -42.70 8.03
N VAL A 726 8.18 -42.22 8.52
CA VAL A 726 8.24 -41.22 9.57
C VAL A 726 8.43 -39.82 8.98
N HIS A 727 7.58 -38.91 9.42
CA HIS A 727 7.71 -37.47 9.22
C HIS A 727 7.09 -36.74 10.42
N ALA A 728 7.25 -35.42 10.50
CA ALA A 728 6.58 -34.62 11.51
C ALA A 728 5.06 -34.89 11.49
N GLY A 729 4.51 -35.30 12.62
CA GLY A 729 3.08 -35.64 12.78
C GLY A 729 2.63 -36.96 12.13
N ALA A 730 3.52 -37.89 11.81
CA ALA A 730 3.12 -39.21 11.31
C ALA A 730 2.45 -40.05 12.42
N ASP A 731 1.36 -40.75 12.09
CA ASP A 731 0.60 -41.55 13.06
C ASP A 731 1.44 -42.64 13.74
N VAL A 732 2.42 -43.20 13.01
CA VAL A 732 3.35 -44.22 13.53
C VAL A 732 4.20 -43.73 14.70
N LEU A 733 4.38 -42.42 14.87
CA LEU A 733 5.07 -41.87 16.04
C LEU A 733 4.34 -42.13 17.36
N GLY A 734 3.03 -42.41 17.31
CA GLY A 734 2.27 -42.86 18.50
C GLY A 734 2.69 -44.22 19.04
N GLU A 735 3.44 -45.00 18.24
CA GLU A 735 3.99 -46.31 18.59
C GLU A 735 5.48 -46.26 18.97
N VAL A 736 6.06 -45.05 19.05
CA VAL A 736 7.47 -44.83 19.37
C VAL A 736 7.57 -44.10 20.70
N GLY A 737 8.26 -44.70 21.66
CA GLY A 737 8.63 -44.05 22.91
C GLY A 737 9.97 -43.34 22.77
N ALA A 738 10.07 -42.09 23.22
CA ALA A 738 11.29 -41.31 23.05
C ALA A 738 11.68 -40.50 24.29
N PHE A 739 12.98 -40.50 24.58
CA PHE A 739 13.61 -39.66 25.58
C PHE A 739 14.84 -38.98 24.97
N ILE A 740 14.69 -37.71 24.55
CA ILE A 740 15.72 -36.94 23.83
C ILE A 740 15.94 -35.62 24.59
N GLU A 741 17.20 -35.19 24.76
CA GLU A 741 17.59 -33.92 25.43
C GLU A 741 17.24 -33.76 26.92
N GLY A 742 16.94 -34.86 27.60
CA GLY A 742 16.64 -34.84 29.03
C GLY A 742 15.21 -34.36 29.36
N PRO A 743 14.77 -34.55 30.61
CA PRO A 743 13.36 -34.41 30.94
C PRO A 743 12.96 -32.98 31.29
N GLY A 744 12.01 -32.40 30.53
CA GLY A 744 11.38 -31.10 30.79
C GLY A 744 10.20 -31.15 31.78
N PHE A 745 10.37 -31.78 32.95
CA PHE A 745 9.28 -31.94 33.92
C PHE A 745 8.94 -30.65 34.66
N LEU A 746 7.66 -30.48 34.99
CA LEU A 746 7.18 -29.40 35.86
C LEU A 746 7.60 -29.70 37.31
N PRO A 747 8.51 -28.90 37.90
CA PRO A 747 9.17 -29.25 39.17
C PRO A 747 8.23 -29.18 40.38
N HIS A 748 7.13 -28.44 40.30
CA HIS A 748 6.16 -28.28 41.37
C HIS A 748 5.11 -29.41 41.40
N LEU A 749 4.99 -30.19 40.32
CA LEU A 749 4.09 -31.34 40.23
C LEU A 749 4.77 -32.62 40.72
N THR A 750 3.97 -33.61 41.12
CA THR A 750 4.47 -34.96 41.45
C THR A 750 4.90 -35.71 40.19
N GLY A 751 5.68 -36.79 40.33
CA GLY A 751 6.01 -37.68 39.22
C GLY A 751 4.74 -38.20 38.53
N ARG A 752 3.74 -38.60 39.33
CA ARG A 752 2.42 -39.05 38.85
C ARG A 752 1.74 -37.99 37.97
N GLN A 753 1.69 -36.75 38.45
CA GLN A 753 1.03 -35.65 37.74
C GLN A 753 1.73 -35.28 36.44
N ASN A 754 3.06 -35.36 36.38
CA ASN A 754 3.81 -35.15 35.15
C ASN A 754 3.50 -36.22 34.10
N LEU A 755 3.49 -37.50 34.49
CA LEU A 755 3.18 -38.62 33.58
C LEU A 755 1.73 -38.59 33.10
N ALA A 756 0.77 -38.33 34.01
CA ALA A 756 -0.64 -38.21 33.65
C ALA A 756 -0.89 -37.04 32.70
N GLY A 757 -0.26 -35.89 32.95
CA GLY A 757 -0.36 -34.72 32.07
C GLY A 757 0.26 -34.97 30.69
N TYR A 758 1.40 -35.67 30.64
CA TYR A 758 2.02 -36.07 29.37
C TYR A 758 1.11 -37.00 28.57
N TRP A 759 0.57 -38.06 29.20
CA TRP A 759 -0.34 -38.99 28.52
C TRP A 759 -1.60 -38.31 28.03
N ALA A 760 -2.22 -37.46 28.85
CA ALA A 760 -3.43 -36.71 28.46
C ALA A 760 -3.20 -35.83 27.22
N ALA A 761 -2.00 -35.26 27.06
CA ALA A 761 -1.65 -34.45 25.88
C ALA A 761 -1.59 -35.26 24.58
N THR A 762 -1.47 -36.59 24.64
CA THR A 762 -1.54 -37.47 23.46
C THR A 762 -2.98 -37.66 22.95
N GLY A 763 -3.99 -37.39 23.78
CA GLY A 763 -5.40 -37.63 23.46
C GLY A 763 -5.83 -39.10 23.48
N ARG A 764 -4.95 -40.01 23.91
CA ARG A 764 -5.22 -41.46 23.96
C ARG A 764 -5.96 -41.87 25.25
N PRO A 765 -6.73 -42.97 25.25
CA PRO A 765 -7.40 -43.49 26.44
C PRO A 765 -6.43 -43.77 27.58
N GLU A 766 -6.82 -43.49 28.83
CA GLU A 766 -5.96 -43.72 30.01
C GLU A 766 -5.62 -45.20 30.21
N ALA A 767 -6.51 -46.11 29.82
CA ALA A 767 -6.29 -47.56 29.91
C ALA A 767 -5.11 -48.04 29.05
N GLU A 768 -4.77 -47.30 27.98
CA GLU A 768 -3.62 -47.61 27.12
C GLU A 768 -2.29 -47.06 27.68
N ALA A 769 -2.28 -46.32 28.80
CA ALA A 769 -1.06 -45.69 29.30
C ALA A 769 -0.06 -46.71 29.86
N HIS A 770 -0.52 -47.87 30.34
CA HIS A 770 0.29 -48.88 31.04
C HIS A 770 1.18 -48.28 32.14
N LEU A 771 0.66 -47.28 32.86
CA LEU A 771 1.43 -46.45 33.80
C LEU A 771 2.13 -47.27 34.89
N GLU A 772 1.44 -48.25 35.49
CA GLU A 772 1.99 -49.06 36.57
C GLU A 772 3.14 -49.95 36.08
N GLU A 773 2.98 -50.59 34.93
CA GLU A 773 3.98 -51.45 34.29
C GLU A 773 5.22 -50.64 33.86
N ALA A 774 5.02 -49.46 33.25
CA ALA A 774 6.11 -48.56 32.89
C ALA A 774 6.90 -48.07 34.13
N LEU A 775 6.23 -47.89 35.27
CA LEU A 775 6.86 -47.46 36.53
C LEU A 775 7.58 -48.58 37.28
N GLU A 776 7.06 -49.80 37.19
CA GLU A 776 7.71 -51.00 37.71
C GLU A 776 9.01 -51.24 36.94
N ILE A 777 8.95 -51.21 35.60
CA ILE A 777 10.11 -51.35 34.72
C ILE A 777 11.15 -50.24 34.98
N ALA A 778 10.72 -48.98 35.15
CA ALA A 778 11.64 -47.88 35.45
C ALA A 778 12.13 -47.85 36.92
N GLY A 779 11.57 -48.67 37.80
CA GLY A 779 11.94 -48.79 39.22
C GLY A 779 11.75 -47.50 40.02
N LEU A 780 10.62 -46.79 39.84
CA LEU A 780 10.35 -45.48 40.47
C LEU A 780 9.08 -45.43 41.35
N VAL A 781 8.40 -46.57 41.56
CA VAL A 781 7.10 -46.67 42.26
C VAL A 781 7.06 -45.92 43.61
N ALA A 782 8.08 -46.09 44.46
CA ALA A 782 8.09 -45.55 45.82
C ALA A 782 8.23 -44.01 45.92
N ALA A 783 8.60 -43.32 44.84
CA ALA A 783 8.83 -41.87 44.86
C ALA A 783 7.79 -41.05 44.08
N LEU A 784 6.81 -41.71 43.46
CA LEU A 784 5.95 -41.13 42.43
C LEU A 784 5.08 -39.96 42.92
N ASP A 785 4.64 -40.02 44.18
CA ASP A 785 3.77 -39.00 44.79
C ASP A 785 4.56 -37.84 45.42
N ARG A 786 5.90 -37.85 45.32
CA ARG A 786 6.76 -36.72 45.69
C ARG A 786 6.89 -35.74 44.52
N ARG A 787 6.99 -34.44 44.83
CA ARG A 787 7.23 -33.38 43.83
C ARG A 787 8.59 -33.53 43.15
N VAL A 788 8.64 -33.32 41.83
CA VAL A 788 9.84 -33.52 41.01
C VAL A 788 11.00 -32.58 41.40
N ARG A 789 10.75 -31.41 42.01
CA ARG A 789 11.84 -30.54 42.50
C ARG A 789 12.76 -31.24 43.52
N GLY A 790 12.26 -32.25 44.22
CA GLY A 790 13.01 -33.01 45.21
C GLY A 790 13.63 -34.30 44.66
N TYR A 791 13.55 -34.54 43.35
CA TYR A 791 14.14 -35.71 42.70
C TYR A 791 15.63 -35.48 42.47
N SER A 792 16.44 -36.53 42.71
CA SER A 792 17.82 -36.56 42.24
C SER A 792 17.87 -36.57 40.71
N GLN A 793 19.03 -36.31 40.12
CA GLN A 793 19.21 -36.43 38.67
C GLN A 793 18.81 -37.82 38.16
N GLY A 794 19.23 -38.89 38.85
CA GLY A 794 18.86 -40.25 38.46
C GLY A 794 17.36 -40.56 38.60
N MET A 795 16.68 -39.99 39.60
CA MET A 795 15.22 -40.11 39.71
C MET A 795 14.50 -39.37 38.57
N ARG A 796 15.00 -38.21 38.14
CA ARG A 796 14.44 -37.50 36.97
C ARG A 796 14.67 -38.27 35.68
N GLN A 797 15.81 -38.92 35.53
CA GLN A 797 16.14 -39.72 34.35
C GLN A 797 15.27 -40.98 34.27
N ARG A 798 15.08 -41.69 35.39
CA ARG A 798 14.13 -42.81 35.49
C ARG A 798 12.69 -42.37 35.20
N LEU A 799 12.28 -41.19 35.68
CA LEU A 799 10.96 -40.64 35.35
C LEU A 799 10.83 -40.34 33.85
N GLY A 800 11.89 -39.84 33.21
CA GLY A 800 11.95 -39.62 31.75
C GLY A 800 11.82 -40.91 30.95
N ILE A 801 12.42 -41.99 31.43
CA ILE A 801 12.36 -43.31 30.80
C ILE A 801 10.97 -43.93 31.01
N ALA A 802 10.41 -43.82 32.22
CA ALA A 802 9.02 -44.21 32.49
C ALA A 802 8.04 -43.47 31.56
N GLN A 803 8.27 -42.17 31.32
CA GLN A 803 7.47 -41.38 30.37
C GLN A 803 7.59 -41.92 28.94
N ALA A 804 8.79 -42.28 28.49
CA ALA A 804 9.01 -42.87 27.17
C ALA A 804 8.38 -44.28 27.03
N MET A 805 8.22 -45.01 28.13
CA MET A 805 7.62 -46.34 28.17
C MET A 805 6.08 -46.35 28.26
N LEU A 806 5.44 -45.20 28.46
CA LEU A 806 3.97 -45.12 28.48
C LEU A 806 3.39 -45.62 27.15
N GLY A 807 2.38 -46.48 27.22
CA GLY A 807 1.84 -47.17 26.04
C GLY A 807 2.64 -48.40 25.59
N LEU A 808 3.72 -48.75 26.30
CA LEU A 808 4.61 -49.88 26.02
C LEU A 808 5.00 -50.03 24.53
N PRO A 809 5.54 -48.96 23.93
CA PRO A 809 5.83 -48.92 22.50
C PRO A 809 6.82 -50.00 22.05
N ASP A 810 6.64 -50.51 20.84
CA ASP A 810 7.50 -51.54 20.27
C ASP A 810 8.91 -51.03 19.93
N LEU A 811 9.09 -49.71 19.86
CA LEU A 811 10.36 -49.03 19.64
C LEU A 811 10.60 -47.93 20.69
N LEU A 812 11.68 -48.04 21.45
CA LEU A 812 12.19 -47.01 22.36
C LEU A 812 13.43 -46.34 21.79
N LEU A 813 13.46 -45.00 21.81
CA LEU A 813 14.60 -44.18 21.37
C LEU A 813 15.10 -43.33 22.55
N LEU A 814 16.32 -43.61 23.04
CA LEU A 814 16.87 -43.00 24.24
C LEU A 814 18.19 -42.28 23.95
N ASP A 815 18.25 -40.98 24.20
CA ASP A 815 19.47 -40.17 24.03
C ASP A 815 20.24 -40.06 25.36
N GLU A 816 21.42 -40.68 25.43
CA GLU A 816 22.32 -40.69 26.60
C GLU A 816 21.59 -40.97 27.95
N PRO A 817 20.83 -42.08 28.08
CA PRO A 817 19.94 -42.36 29.22
C PRO A 817 20.66 -42.66 30.55
N THR A 818 21.99 -42.77 30.53
CA THR A 818 22.85 -43.03 31.68
C THR A 818 23.66 -41.82 32.13
N ASN A 819 23.56 -40.71 31.41
CA ASN A 819 24.37 -39.52 31.68
C ASN A 819 24.08 -38.93 33.07
N GLY A 820 25.11 -38.91 33.92
CA GLY A 820 25.05 -38.39 35.29
C GLY A 820 24.36 -39.32 36.31
N LEU A 821 24.27 -40.62 36.00
CA LEU A 821 23.95 -41.68 36.95
C LEU A 821 25.22 -42.18 37.66
N ASP A 822 25.07 -42.66 38.90
CA ASP A 822 26.15 -43.38 39.60
C ASP A 822 26.29 -44.83 39.08
N PRO A 823 27.43 -45.54 39.30
CA PRO A 823 27.65 -46.88 38.75
C PRO A 823 26.55 -47.92 39.11
N PRO A 824 26.00 -47.96 40.34
CA PRO A 824 24.85 -48.83 40.65
C PRO A 824 23.60 -48.49 39.84
N GLN A 825 23.28 -47.20 39.65
CA GLN A 825 22.14 -46.76 38.85
C GLN A 825 22.32 -47.07 37.36
N ILE A 826 23.54 -46.93 36.83
CA ILE A 826 23.88 -47.34 35.46
C ILE A 826 23.62 -48.85 35.29
N ARG A 827 24.15 -49.69 36.18
CA ARG A 827 23.93 -51.15 36.12
C ARG A 827 22.44 -51.52 36.15
N ALA A 828 21.66 -50.88 37.01
CA ALA A 828 20.22 -51.08 37.07
C ALA A 828 19.54 -50.66 35.76
N MET A 829 19.91 -49.51 35.18
CA MET A 829 19.37 -49.03 33.91
C MET A 829 19.63 -50.01 32.77
N ARG A 830 20.86 -50.56 32.69
CA ARG A 830 21.20 -51.56 31.67
C ARG A 830 20.36 -52.82 31.76
N GLN A 831 19.99 -53.23 32.97
CA GLN A 831 19.09 -54.36 33.15
C GLN A 831 17.68 -54.02 32.63
N VAL A 832 17.17 -52.85 32.97
CA VAL A 832 15.86 -52.36 32.48
C VAL A 832 15.77 -52.34 30.96
N LEU A 833 16.79 -51.82 30.26
CA LEU A 833 16.79 -51.78 28.80
C LEU A 833 16.82 -53.18 28.17
N ARG A 834 17.60 -54.10 28.76
CA ARG A 834 17.69 -55.49 28.28
C ARG A 834 16.41 -56.27 28.56
N ASP A 835 15.81 -56.10 29.73
CA ASP A 835 14.54 -56.74 30.09
C ASP A 835 13.41 -56.24 29.18
N TYR A 836 13.40 -54.95 28.87
CA TYR A 836 12.46 -54.37 27.91
C TYR A 836 12.63 -55.00 26.53
N ALA A 837 13.86 -55.13 26.03
CA ALA A 837 14.12 -55.76 24.74
C ALA A 837 13.82 -57.27 24.72
N ALA A 838 14.06 -57.97 25.83
CA ALA A 838 13.77 -59.40 25.98
C ALA A 838 12.28 -59.75 25.81
N THR A 839 11.38 -58.77 25.94
CA THR A 839 9.95 -58.92 25.62
C THR A 839 9.61 -58.87 24.13
N GLY A 840 10.62 -58.77 23.25
CA GLY A 840 10.46 -58.66 21.79
C GLY A 840 10.46 -57.21 21.28
N ARG A 841 10.52 -56.22 22.18
CA ARG A 841 10.56 -54.78 21.85
C ARG A 841 11.97 -54.35 21.48
N THR A 842 12.09 -53.22 20.78
CA THR A 842 13.38 -52.73 20.28
C THR A 842 13.79 -51.46 21.01
N VAL A 843 15.06 -51.36 21.39
CA VAL A 843 15.62 -50.19 22.07
C VAL A 843 16.79 -49.65 21.27
N VAL A 844 16.74 -48.38 20.89
CA VAL A 844 17.89 -47.65 20.33
C VAL A 844 18.38 -46.66 21.37
N VAL A 845 19.64 -46.82 21.78
CA VAL A 845 20.26 -45.97 22.80
C VAL A 845 21.47 -45.25 22.21
N SER A 846 21.56 -43.93 22.40
CA SER A 846 22.80 -43.22 22.12
C SER A 846 23.71 -43.22 23.36
N SER A 847 25.01 -43.42 23.15
CA SER A 847 26.01 -43.25 24.21
C SER A 847 27.35 -42.82 23.60
N HIS A 848 28.19 -42.21 24.42
CA HIS A 848 29.60 -41.98 24.12
C HIS A 848 30.53 -42.87 24.97
N LEU A 849 29.98 -43.69 25.87
CA LEU A 849 30.71 -44.56 26.77
C LEU A 849 30.74 -46.00 26.21
N LEU A 850 31.89 -46.38 25.66
CA LEU A 850 32.14 -47.70 25.05
C LEU A 850 31.81 -48.86 25.98
N ALA A 851 32.30 -48.82 27.23
CA ALA A 851 32.08 -49.87 28.22
C ALA A 851 30.60 -50.04 28.59
N GLU A 852 29.79 -49.00 28.42
CA GLU A 852 28.36 -49.07 28.66
C GLU A 852 27.64 -49.75 27.49
N VAL A 853 27.96 -49.35 26.26
CA VAL A 853 27.41 -49.97 25.04
C VAL A 853 27.74 -51.45 25.01
N GLN A 854 28.99 -51.82 25.26
CA GLN A 854 29.45 -53.22 25.24
C GLN A 854 28.70 -54.11 26.26
N GLN A 855 28.25 -53.56 27.38
CA GLN A 855 27.56 -54.32 28.44
C GLN A 855 26.03 -54.30 28.31
N THR A 856 25.48 -53.53 27.37
CA THR A 856 24.03 -53.25 27.28
C THR A 856 23.43 -53.58 25.92
N CYS A 857 24.16 -53.34 24.84
CA CYS A 857 23.67 -53.43 23.48
C CYS A 857 23.95 -54.81 22.87
N SER A 858 23.04 -55.31 22.05
CA SER A 858 23.25 -56.48 21.19
C SER A 858 23.98 -56.10 19.91
N ASP A 859 23.78 -54.86 19.44
CA ASP A 859 24.28 -54.35 18.17
C ASP A 859 24.75 -52.90 18.36
N VAL A 860 25.71 -52.47 17.55
CA VAL A 860 26.26 -51.11 17.62
C VAL A 860 26.37 -50.48 16.24
N VAL A 861 26.04 -49.19 16.19
CA VAL A 861 26.22 -48.30 15.03
C VAL A 861 27.18 -47.20 15.45
N VAL A 862 28.40 -47.25 14.92
CA VAL A 862 29.44 -46.28 15.24
C VAL A 862 29.35 -45.10 14.29
N MET A 863 29.18 -43.90 14.84
CA MET A 863 29.09 -42.65 14.11
C MET A 863 30.28 -41.73 14.35
N ASN A 864 30.75 -41.07 13.29
CA ASN A 864 31.75 -40.01 13.37
C ASN A 864 31.44 -38.92 12.33
N ARG A 865 31.48 -37.65 12.75
CA ARG A 865 31.22 -36.45 11.91
C ARG A 865 29.99 -36.58 10.99
N GLY A 866 28.88 -37.09 11.52
CA GLY A 866 27.62 -37.21 10.80
C GLY A 866 27.52 -38.41 9.85
N ARG A 867 28.49 -39.33 9.85
CA ARG A 867 28.50 -40.53 9.00
C ARG A 867 28.60 -41.80 9.85
N VAL A 868 28.08 -42.91 9.32
CA VAL A 868 28.27 -44.24 9.91
C VAL A 868 29.64 -44.77 9.49
N VAL A 869 30.43 -45.22 10.47
CA VAL A 869 31.76 -45.79 10.28
C VAL A 869 31.71 -47.31 10.30
N LEU A 870 30.88 -47.89 11.17
CA LEU A 870 30.76 -49.33 11.40
C LEU A 870 29.36 -49.69 11.90
N THR A 871 28.84 -50.84 11.50
CA THR A 871 27.60 -51.43 12.03
C THR A 871 27.78 -52.94 12.21
N GLY A 872 27.31 -53.53 13.31
CA GLY A 872 27.32 -54.98 13.46
C GLY A 872 26.88 -55.44 14.86
N SER A 873 26.75 -56.76 15.02
CA SER A 873 26.48 -57.36 16.32
C SER A 873 27.69 -57.21 17.24
N MET A 874 27.46 -57.11 18.55
CA MET A 874 28.54 -56.99 19.53
C MET A 874 29.44 -58.23 19.56
N ASP A 875 28.88 -59.41 19.30
CA ASP A 875 29.65 -60.66 19.25
C ASP A 875 30.57 -60.68 18.03
N ASP A 876 30.08 -60.29 16.85
CA ASP A 876 30.90 -60.25 15.61
C ASP A 876 32.03 -59.22 15.72
N LEU A 877 31.77 -58.09 16.36
CA LEU A 877 32.75 -57.00 16.47
C LEU A 877 33.80 -57.25 17.56
N THR A 878 33.53 -58.12 18.53
CA THR A 878 34.47 -58.45 19.62
C THR A 878 35.08 -59.85 19.51
N ALA A 879 34.62 -60.66 18.55
CA ALA A 879 35.21 -61.94 18.15
C ALA A 879 36.57 -61.69 17.45
N GLY A 880 37.64 -61.63 18.25
CA GLY A 880 39.00 -61.63 17.73
C GLY A 880 39.49 -63.05 17.50
N ASP A 881 39.36 -63.58 16.28
CA ASP A 881 39.87 -64.93 15.94
C ASP A 881 41.39 -65.06 16.14
N HIS A 882 42.10 -63.93 16.21
CA HIS A 882 43.56 -63.89 16.23
C HIS A 882 44.16 -63.22 17.46
N VAL A 883 43.36 -62.89 18.48
CA VAL A 883 43.85 -62.26 19.72
C VAL A 883 43.43 -63.10 20.92
N ALA A 884 44.39 -63.50 21.75
CA ALA A 884 44.16 -64.22 22.99
C ALA A 884 44.92 -63.55 24.15
N LEU A 885 44.22 -63.27 25.24
CA LEU A 885 44.84 -62.87 26.50
C LEU A 885 45.04 -64.13 27.35
N ILE A 886 46.28 -64.48 27.65
CA ILE A 886 46.65 -65.70 28.38
C ILE A 886 47.28 -65.31 29.71
N GLY A 887 46.74 -65.80 30.82
CA GLY A 887 47.39 -65.74 32.14
C GLY A 887 48.36 -66.90 32.29
N VAL A 888 49.62 -66.63 32.62
CA VAL A 888 50.63 -67.66 32.87
C VAL A 888 51.04 -67.70 34.33
N GLY A 889 51.67 -68.81 34.75
CA GLY A 889 52.10 -69.01 36.13
C GLY A 889 53.01 -67.87 36.65
N PRO A 890 53.00 -67.59 37.97
CA PRO A 890 53.72 -66.44 38.53
C PRO A 890 55.22 -66.43 38.19
N GLY A 891 55.70 -65.32 37.63
CA GLY A 891 57.09 -65.16 37.22
C GLY A 891 57.48 -65.92 35.94
N GLU A 892 56.55 -66.55 35.24
CA GLU A 892 56.80 -67.27 33.98
C GLU A 892 56.56 -66.41 32.72
N ARG A 893 56.06 -65.17 32.87
CA ARG A 893 55.70 -64.25 31.78
C ARG A 893 56.80 -64.04 30.75
N ASP A 894 58.02 -63.72 31.19
CA ASP A 894 59.12 -63.42 30.26
C ASP A 894 59.60 -64.67 29.51
N ARG A 895 59.50 -65.83 30.18
CA ARG A 895 59.80 -67.14 29.58
C ARG A 895 58.73 -67.54 28.55
N ALA A 896 57.47 -67.21 28.82
CA ALA A 896 56.37 -67.39 27.88
C ALA A 896 56.54 -66.51 26.63
N LEU A 897 56.86 -65.22 26.79
CA LEU A 897 57.11 -64.30 25.68
C LEU A 897 58.28 -64.74 24.80
N ALA A 898 59.39 -65.16 25.41
CA ALA A 898 60.55 -65.67 24.68
C ALA A 898 60.22 -66.93 23.87
N LEU A 899 59.42 -67.84 24.44
CA LEU A 899 58.99 -69.06 23.76
C LEU A 899 58.05 -68.76 22.58
N LEU A 900 57.06 -67.89 22.77
CA LEU A 900 56.11 -67.52 21.72
C LEU A 900 56.82 -66.80 20.57
N ALA A 901 57.74 -65.88 20.89
CA ALA A 901 58.57 -65.20 19.89
C ALA A 901 59.48 -66.17 19.12
N ALA A 902 60.08 -67.16 19.79
CA ALA A 902 60.90 -68.19 19.13
C ALA A 902 60.09 -69.08 18.17
N ARG A 903 58.78 -69.23 18.40
CA ARG A 903 57.84 -69.91 17.51
C ARG A 903 57.24 -69.00 16.43
N GLY A 904 57.64 -67.72 16.39
CA GLY A 904 57.19 -66.75 15.39
C GLY A 904 55.85 -66.09 15.71
N TRP A 905 55.34 -66.23 16.93
CA TRP A 905 54.09 -65.61 17.36
C TRP A 905 54.34 -64.27 18.07
N THR A 906 53.51 -63.28 17.76
CA THR A 906 53.62 -61.95 18.36
C THR A 906 52.91 -61.96 19.70
N ALA A 907 53.65 -61.74 20.78
CA ALA A 907 53.08 -61.65 22.12
C ALA A 907 53.63 -60.43 22.86
N GLU A 908 52.75 -59.71 23.56
CA GLU A 908 53.08 -58.53 24.35
C GLU A 908 52.83 -58.78 25.84
N PRO A 909 53.72 -58.34 26.76
CA PRO A 909 53.50 -58.45 28.19
C PRO A 909 52.33 -57.58 28.64
N GLU A 910 51.49 -58.12 29.52
CA GLU A 910 50.50 -57.37 30.29
C GLU A 910 50.78 -57.46 31.81
N ALA A 911 50.00 -56.72 32.60
CA ALA A 911 50.08 -56.75 34.05
C ALA A 911 49.66 -58.13 34.63
N ASP A 912 50.10 -58.42 35.86
CA ASP A 912 49.71 -59.62 36.63
C ASP A 912 49.98 -60.97 35.93
N ASP A 913 51.20 -61.15 35.42
CA ASP A 913 51.67 -62.37 34.73
C ASP A 913 50.79 -62.79 33.52
N ARG A 914 50.21 -61.80 32.84
CA ARG A 914 49.43 -62.00 31.60
C ARG A 914 50.24 -61.65 30.36
N ILE A 915 49.88 -62.29 29.25
CA ILE A 915 50.43 -62.02 27.91
C ILE A 915 49.29 -61.90 26.90
N ARG A 916 49.36 -60.88 26.04
CA ARG A 916 48.44 -60.71 24.91
C ARG A 916 49.11 -61.27 23.67
N VAL A 917 48.55 -62.33 23.12
CA VAL A 917 49.09 -63.03 21.95
C VAL A 917 48.24 -62.70 20.73
N VAL A 918 48.89 -62.28 19.65
CA VAL A 918 48.27 -62.11 18.33
C VAL A 918 48.83 -63.18 17.40
N ALA A 919 48.03 -64.18 17.06
CA ALA A 919 48.44 -65.35 16.28
C ALA A 919 47.30 -65.85 15.38
N ALA A 920 47.66 -66.44 14.25
CA ALA A 920 46.69 -66.99 13.30
C ALA A 920 46.18 -68.38 13.72
N GLU A 921 46.93 -69.04 14.61
CA GLU A 921 46.71 -70.38 15.11
C GLU A 921 45.62 -70.42 16.19
N ASP A 922 44.91 -71.54 16.25
CA ASP A 922 43.89 -71.77 17.28
C ASP A 922 44.48 -71.64 18.69
N ARG A 923 43.71 -71.03 19.59
CA ARG A 923 44.14 -70.76 20.97
C ARG A 923 44.60 -72.03 21.70
N SER A 924 44.03 -73.20 21.37
CA SER A 924 44.46 -74.49 21.90
C SER A 924 45.91 -74.85 21.53
N VAL A 925 46.39 -74.45 20.35
CA VAL A 925 47.77 -74.65 19.90
C VAL A 925 48.73 -73.77 20.70
N LEU A 926 48.36 -72.51 20.94
CA LEU A 926 49.13 -71.58 21.77
C LEU A 926 49.25 -72.08 23.21
N VAL A 927 48.14 -72.56 23.78
CA VAL A 927 48.12 -73.12 25.15
C VAL A 927 48.95 -74.41 25.23
N ALA A 928 48.79 -75.34 24.29
CA ALA A 928 49.58 -76.57 24.26
C ALA A 928 51.08 -76.28 24.19
N ALA A 929 51.47 -75.32 23.34
CA ALA A 929 52.84 -74.89 23.15
C ALA A 929 53.48 -74.32 24.44
N LEU A 930 52.71 -73.58 25.24
CA LEU A 930 53.14 -73.06 26.55
C LEU A 930 53.27 -74.19 27.59
N VAL A 931 52.27 -75.06 27.67
CA VAL A 931 52.24 -76.17 28.64
C VAL A 931 53.33 -77.20 28.37
N GLU A 932 53.58 -77.58 27.11
CA GLU A 932 54.66 -78.51 26.73
C GLU A 932 56.05 -77.99 27.10
N ALA A 933 56.24 -76.67 27.09
CA ALA A 933 57.48 -76.04 27.53
C ALA A 933 57.59 -75.92 29.06
N GLY A 934 56.63 -76.49 29.80
CA GLY A 934 56.56 -76.47 31.25
C GLY A 934 56.27 -75.09 31.82
N ILE A 935 55.40 -74.31 31.15
CA ILE A 935 54.87 -73.02 31.62
C ILE A 935 53.40 -73.23 32.00
N GLY A 936 53.02 -72.86 33.22
CA GLY A 936 51.64 -72.94 33.70
C GLY A 936 50.73 -71.95 32.97
N VAL A 937 49.50 -72.36 32.66
CA VAL A 937 48.47 -71.49 32.07
C VAL A 937 47.27 -71.45 33.01
N ASP A 938 46.97 -70.26 33.53
CA ASP A 938 45.94 -70.04 34.54
C ASP A 938 44.57 -69.70 33.93
N PHE A 939 44.54 -68.94 32.82
CA PHE A 939 43.31 -68.68 32.05
C PHE A 939 43.62 -68.24 30.62
N VAL A 940 42.61 -68.31 29.74
CA VAL A 940 42.65 -67.81 28.36
C VAL A 940 41.34 -67.08 28.05
N ASP A 941 41.44 -65.82 27.61
CA ASP A 941 40.31 -65.02 27.13
C ASP A 941 40.51 -64.64 25.65
N GLY A 942 39.42 -64.66 24.90
CA GLY A 942 39.40 -64.53 23.45
C GLY A 942 38.57 -63.38 22.92
N ARG A 943 38.07 -62.51 23.80
CA ARG A 943 37.28 -61.34 23.41
C ARG A 943 38.15 -60.09 23.43
N GLN A 944 38.11 -59.33 22.33
CA GLN A 944 38.77 -58.03 22.28
C GLN A 944 37.85 -56.95 22.88
N PRO A 945 38.35 -56.01 23.71
CA PRO A 945 37.56 -54.87 24.16
C PRO A 945 37.05 -54.02 22.98
N LEU A 946 35.79 -53.55 23.05
CA LEU A 946 35.20 -52.71 22.00
C LEU A 946 36.00 -51.39 21.80
N GLU A 947 36.66 -50.93 22.86
CA GLU A 947 37.53 -49.75 22.85
C GLU A 947 38.68 -49.88 21.85
N ASP A 948 39.34 -51.03 21.77
CA ASP A 948 40.46 -51.24 20.84
C ASP A 948 39.99 -51.23 19.38
N VAL A 949 38.83 -51.84 19.10
CA VAL A 949 38.20 -51.85 17.78
C VAL A 949 37.82 -50.43 17.36
N PHE A 950 37.25 -49.65 18.28
CA PHE A 950 36.89 -48.25 18.06
C PHE A 950 38.12 -47.36 17.83
N MET A 951 39.17 -47.51 18.62
CA MET A 951 40.41 -46.72 18.49
C MET A 951 41.16 -47.03 17.18
N GLY A 952 41.12 -48.28 16.71
CA GLY A 952 41.64 -48.66 15.39
C GLY A 952 40.94 -47.95 14.24
N LEU A 953 39.61 -47.82 14.32
CA LEU A 953 38.78 -47.14 13.31
C LEU A 953 38.86 -45.60 13.37
N MET A 954 39.17 -45.04 14.54
CA MET A 954 39.29 -43.59 14.75
C MET A 954 40.70 -43.05 14.49
N SER A 955 41.70 -43.92 14.37
CA SER A 955 43.07 -43.55 13.99
C SER A 955 43.12 -43.13 12.51
N PRO A 956 43.70 -41.96 12.16
CA PRO A 956 43.75 -41.48 10.79
C PRO A 956 44.70 -42.35 9.95
N GLY A 957 44.17 -43.41 9.34
CA GLY A 957 44.94 -44.31 8.47
C GLY A 957 44.28 -45.65 8.11
N ALA A 958 43.22 -46.09 8.81
CA ALA A 958 42.66 -47.44 8.65
C ALA A 958 41.36 -47.53 7.79
N ALA A 959 41.15 -46.59 6.86
CA ALA A 959 40.18 -46.72 5.78
C ALA A 959 40.89 -46.43 4.45
N ARG A 960 41.26 -47.50 3.74
CA ARG A 960 41.46 -47.50 2.29
C ARG A 960 40.33 -48.27 1.65
#